data_AF-A0A8C4Y916-F1
#
_entry.id   AF-A0A8C4Y916-F1
#
_cell.length_a   1.000
_cell.length_b   1.000
_cell.length_c   1.000
_cell.angle_alpha   90.00
_cell.angle_beta   90.00
_cell.angle_gamma   90.00
#
_symmetry.space_group_name_H-M   'P 1'
#
loop_
_entity.id
_entity.type
_entity.pdbx_description
1 polymer ?
#
loop_
_entity_poly.entity_id
_entity_poly.type
_entity_poly.pdbx_seq_one_letter_code
_entity_poly.pdbx_strand_id
1 'polypeptide(L)'
;MQGPELIFLEALENLLAEEFDRFKYALTCIECDGGGKIPKCRLEEANTQMKLVDFICSYYGEDVAVKMAIFALELMKMRDAAANLRVKRAKDYRLKYSEHIQNQYKVIKDMNSHLGENVNLNSRYTKLIIVKEHPSSVTINCLFDPDKDGQIPPIVVLQGAAGIGKTMTAKKIMFDWAVGELYQSRFDYVFYINCREINSGIEQGSVADLTLKNCPDQNAPVDKILRNPEKLLFIIDGFDELRFSFAQSESNLCSDPFEKQSAAMILSSLFRKKVLSKSYLIVTTRPTALEELQQYLQGEWYAEILGFTEAEREEYFYKFFKNEEKTRKAFNFVKENEMLFTMCFVPIVCWIICTVLNQQMEEGKDLAQDSERITGMYMLYVFSLLKGHSSNSKQQIQVNWKGLCSLAKHGLDMSDSLFLNENVFLKYNDTECVYSFIHLSLQEFFAALFYVLEKEDTMVEESETAVNDVKKLLENYGKSRNYLTLTVRFLFGLLNTETMEAINKKIKCKISSKIKPDLLKWIKNKLKISSLSWKSDEELSPLKSAEMIYLLEEFHCLYEIQEQSFVQSALNHFTELNLAEYNFSKMDQVALSFCLKNCCKLETLNLNLCLFGSEDPNKDFPRELHQDESNHSDIYLFCRALKEPNCKLKKLKLWGCVLTAACCGDLSSVLRTSQNLTVLELGYNKLRDLGMQLLCEGLEHPNCKLQKIK
;
A
#
# COMPACT_ATOMS: atom_id res chain seq x y z
N MET A 1 -10.27 32.98 -28.63
CA MET A 1 -11.23 32.87 -27.51
C MET A 1 -10.90 34.02 -26.60
N GLN A 2 -11.90 34.80 -26.25
CA GLN A 2 -11.79 35.89 -25.31
C GLN A 2 -11.69 35.27 -23.90
N GLY A 3 -10.80 35.79 -23.04
CA GLY A 3 -10.67 35.30 -21.67
C GLY A 3 -11.95 35.56 -20.84
N PRO A 4 -12.14 34.90 -19.69
CA PRO A 4 -13.33 35.10 -18.85
C PRO A 4 -13.51 36.56 -18.44
N GLU A 5 -12.41 37.25 -18.17
CA GLU A 5 -12.35 38.70 -17.92
C GLU A 5 -12.88 39.53 -19.10
N LEU A 6 -12.44 39.22 -20.33
CA LEU A 6 -12.91 39.91 -21.53
C LEU A 6 -14.39 39.62 -21.83
N ILE A 7 -14.84 38.39 -21.59
CA ILE A 7 -16.24 38.00 -21.77
C ILE A 7 -17.12 38.73 -20.73
N PHE A 8 -16.62 38.89 -19.51
CA PHE A 8 -17.29 39.68 -18.48
C PHE A 8 -17.32 41.16 -18.86
N LEU A 9 -16.19 41.72 -19.30
CA LEU A 9 -16.09 43.11 -19.74
C LEU A 9 -17.05 43.40 -20.90
N GLU A 10 -17.09 42.55 -21.93
CA GLU A 10 -18.04 42.68 -23.03
C GLU A 10 -19.50 42.61 -22.56
N ALA A 11 -19.80 41.81 -21.54
CA ALA A 11 -21.15 41.74 -20.98
C ALA A 11 -21.54 43.06 -20.30
N LEU A 12 -20.58 43.77 -19.70
CA LEU A 12 -20.80 45.07 -19.07
C LEU A 12 -20.77 46.25 -20.06
N GLU A 13 -19.97 46.17 -21.12
CA GLU A 13 -19.93 47.19 -22.18
C GLU A 13 -21.27 47.31 -22.93
N ASN A 14 -22.06 46.24 -22.93
CA ASN A 14 -23.40 46.23 -23.52
C ASN A 14 -24.48 46.83 -22.59
N LEU A 15 -24.14 47.23 -21.36
CA LEU A 15 -25.07 47.88 -20.43
C LEU A 15 -25.07 49.40 -20.63
N LEU A 16 -26.25 50.01 -20.60
CA LEU A 16 -26.40 51.47 -20.49
C LEU A 16 -25.90 51.95 -19.12
N ALA A 17 -25.57 53.24 -18.99
CA ALA A 17 -25.03 53.80 -17.75
C ALA A 17 -25.93 53.54 -16.52
N GLU A 18 -27.25 53.69 -16.67
CA GLU A 18 -28.22 53.40 -15.61
C GLU A 18 -28.31 51.90 -15.26
N GLU A 19 -28.10 51.02 -16.25
CA GLU A 19 -28.07 49.56 -16.06
C GLU A 19 -26.78 49.13 -15.38
N PHE A 20 -25.66 49.78 -15.69
CA PHE A 20 -24.38 49.56 -15.04
C PHE A 20 -24.41 49.92 -13.55
N ASP A 21 -25.07 51.03 -13.17
CA ASP A 21 -25.27 51.37 -11.76
C ASP A 21 -26.20 50.38 -11.04
N ARG A 22 -27.26 49.91 -11.70
CA ARG A 22 -28.11 48.84 -11.18
C ARG A 22 -27.38 47.51 -11.04
N PHE A 23 -26.44 47.22 -11.95
CA PHE A 23 -25.60 46.04 -11.90
C PHE A 23 -24.66 46.06 -10.70
N LYS A 24 -24.00 47.20 -10.44
CA LYS A 24 -23.21 47.42 -9.21
C LYS A 24 -24.06 47.22 -7.95
N TYR A 25 -25.29 47.71 -7.95
CA TYR A 25 -26.21 47.48 -6.84
C TYR A 25 -26.59 46.00 -6.68
N ALA A 26 -26.91 45.30 -7.77
CA ALA A 26 -27.25 43.88 -7.74
C ALA A 26 -26.11 43.01 -7.19
N LEU A 27 -24.85 43.36 -7.48
CA LEU A 27 -23.68 42.68 -6.90
C LEU A 27 -23.60 42.80 -5.36
N THR A 28 -24.08 43.90 -4.76
CA THR A 28 -24.14 44.03 -3.29
C THR A 28 -25.16 43.09 -2.64
N CYS A 29 -26.12 42.60 -3.41
CA CYS A 29 -27.18 41.71 -2.97
C CYS A 29 -26.79 40.21 -3.07
N ILE A 30 -25.66 39.88 -3.67
CA ILE A 30 -25.22 38.50 -3.90
C ILE A 30 -24.21 38.10 -2.82
N GLU A 31 -24.43 36.95 -2.19
CA GLU A 31 -23.46 36.29 -1.31
C GLU A 31 -22.83 35.11 -2.05
N CYS A 32 -21.49 35.01 -2.01
CA CYS A 32 -20.75 33.87 -2.52
C CYS A 32 -20.19 33.05 -1.37
N ASP A 33 -20.37 31.72 -1.45
CA ASP A 33 -19.87 30.77 -0.46
C ASP A 33 -18.35 30.94 -0.27
N GLY A 34 -17.96 31.33 0.94
CA GLY A 34 -16.55 31.48 1.35
C GLY A 34 -15.85 32.81 1.03
N GLY A 35 -16.49 33.75 0.33
CA GLY A 35 -15.84 34.99 -0.15
C GLY A 35 -16.33 36.33 0.46
N GLY A 36 -17.35 36.32 1.31
CA GLY A 36 -17.95 37.54 1.89
C GLY A 36 -18.66 38.44 0.87
N LYS A 37 -19.37 39.48 1.33
CA LYS A 37 -20.02 40.49 0.47
C LYS A 37 -19.03 41.52 -0.02
N ILE A 38 -19.19 41.96 -1.27
CA ILE A 38 -18.40 43.08 -1.80
C ILE A 38 -18.73 44.37 -1.02
N PRO A 39 -17.74 45.10 -0.50
CA PRO A 39 -17.96 46.38 0.15
C PRO A 39 -18.54 47.41 -0.83
N LYS A 40 -19.69 48.00 -0.49
CA LYS A 40 -20.40 48.97 -1.33
C LYS A 40 -19.53 50.18 -1.73
N CYS A 41 -18.69 50.67 -0.81
CA CYS A 41 -17.75 51.77 -1.07
C CYS A 41 -16.76 51.49 -2.22
N ARG A 42 -16.30 50.24 -2.37
CA ARG A 42 -15.36 49.83 -3.43
C ARG A 42 -16.03 49.74 -4.80
N LEU A 43 -17.30 49.36 -4.84
CA LEU A 43 -18.10 49.34 -6.08
C LEU A 43 -18.42 50.76 -6.57
N GLU A 44 -18.60 51.71 -5.64
CA GLU A 44 -18.82 53.12 -5.96
C GLU A 44 -17.56 53.80 -6.54
N GLU A 45 -16.35 53.34 -6.20
CA GLU A 45 -15.08 53.83 -6.76
C GLU A 45 -14.80 53.32 -8.18
N ALA A 46 -15.46 52.23 -8.60
CA ALA A 46 -15.31 51.63 -9.93
C ALA A 46 -16.15 52.38 -10.98
N ASN A 47 -15.61 53.50 -11.46
CA ASN A 47 -16.29 54.41 -12.40
C ASN A 47 -16.31 53.93 -13.86
N THR A 48 -15.67 52.81 -14.19
CA THR A 48 -15.66 52.22 -15.53
C THR A 48 -15.89 50.72 -15.47
N GLN A 49 -16.46 50.15 -16.53
CA GLN A 49 -16.69 48.71 -16.67
C GLN A 49 -15.41 47.91 -16.47
N MET A 50 -14.29 48.38 -17.02
CA MET A 50 -12.97 47.75 -16.91
C MET A 50 -12.49 47.69 -15.46
N LYS A 51 -12.53 48.82 -14.72
CA LYS A 51 -12.11 48.84 -13.31
C LYS A 51 -12.97 47.95 -12.43
N LEU A 52 -14.27 47.82 -12.76
CA LEU A 52 -15.17 46.93 -12.04
C LEU A 52 -14.84 45.46 -12.29
N VAL A 53 -14.56 45.09 -13.54
CA VAL A 53 -14.16 43.73 -13.92
C VAL A 53 -12.84 43.36 -13.26
N ASP A 54 -11.80 44.19 -13.39
CA ASP A 54 -10.48 43.94 -12.79
C ASP A 54 -10.58 43.73 -11.26
N PHE A 55 -11.43 44.53 -10.60
CA PHE A 55 -11.65 44.44 -9.17
C PHE A 55 -12.36 43.14 -8.77
N ILE A 56 -13.44 42.75 -9.44
CA ILE A 56 -14.19 41.53 -9.10
C ILE A 56 -13.35 40.28 -9.43
N CYS A 57 -12.63 40.29 -10.57
CA CYS A 57 -11.73 39.22 -10.97
C CYS A 57 -10.56 39.05 -9.99
N SER A 58 -9.96 40.14 -9.52
CA SER A 58 -8.90 40.07 -8.51
C SER A 58 -9.39 39.66 -7.12
N TYR A 59 -10.66 39.95 -6.79
CA TYR A 59 -11.23 39.64 -5.48
C TYR A 59 -11.76 38.20 -5.36
N TYR A 60 -12.45 37.67 -6.37
CA TYR A 60 -13.05 36.33 -6.34
C TYR A 60 -12.42 35.30 -7.29
N GLY A 61 -11.55 35.74 -8.21
CA GLY A 61 -11.08 34.94 -9.33
C GLY A 61 -12.03 34.99 -10.53
N GLU A 62 -11.46 34.85 -11.73
CA GLU A 62 -12.14 35.12 -13.00
C GLU A 62 -13.42 34.30 -13.25
N ASP A 63 -13.44 32.98 -12.98
CA ASP A 63 -14.65 32.17 -13.19
C ASP A 63 -15.77 32.49 -12.18
N VAL A 64 -15.41 32.83 -10.94
CA VAL A 64 -16.37 33.24 -9.91
C VAL A 64 -16.95 34.61 -10.24
N ALA A 65 -16.12 35.53 -10.72
CA ALA A 65 -16.57 36.85 -11.21
C ALA A 65 -17.62 36.73 -12.32
N VAL A 66 -17.40 35.85 -13.31
CA VAL A 66 -18.38 35.60 -14.38
C VAL A 66 -19.67 34.96 -13.84
N LYS A 67 -19.59 34.05 -12.85
CA LYS A 67 -20.79 33.51 -12.17
C LYS A 67 -21.59 34.60 -11.47
N MET A 68 -20.92 35.47 -10.71
CA MET A 68 -21.56 36.61 -10.03
C MET A 68 -22.22 37.55 -11.03
N ALA A 69 -21.57 37.80 -12.16
CA ALA A 69 -22.12 38.61 -13.22
C ALA A 69 -23.41 38.02 -13.81
N ILE A 70 -23.44 36.71 -14.04
CA ILE A 70 -24.65 36.00 -14.49
C ILE A 70 -25.77 36.18 -13.46
N PHE A 71 -25.50 35.95 -12.17
CA PHE A 71 -26.50 36.12 -11.11
C PHE A 71 -27.00 37.56 -10.97
N ALA A 72 -26.11 38.55 -11.09
CA ALA A 72 -26.48 39.97 -11.03
C ALA A 72 -27.39 40.36 -12.21
N LEU A 73 -27.06 39.91 -13.43
CA LEU A 73 -27.91 40.12 -14.62
C LEU A 73 -29.30 39.46 -14.46
N GLU A 74 -29.38 38.31 -13.78
CA GLU A 74 -30.67 37.66 -13.48
C GLU A 74 -31.50 38.42 -12.45
N LEU A 75 -30.86 38.95 -11.40
CA LEU A 75 -31.53 39.82 -10.43
C LEU A 75 -32.08 41.08 -11.09
N MET A 76 -31.38 41.60 -12.09
CA MET A 76 -31.83 42.71 -12.93
C MET A 76 -32.88 42.31 -13.98
N LYS A 77 -33.29 41.04 -14.03
CA LYS A 77 -34.21 40.46 -15.02
C LYS A 77 -33.71 40.54 -16.47
N MET A 78 -32.40 40.71 -16.69
CA MET A 78 -31.76 40.72 -18.01
C MET A 78 -31.46 39.29 -18.48
N ARG A 79 -32.52 38.51 -18.72
CA ARG A 79 -32.42 37.07 -19.02
C ARG A 79 -31.61 36.76 -20.29
N ASP A 80 -31.72 37.59 -21.33
CA ASP A 80 -30.99 37.39 -22.58
C ASP A 80 -29.49 37.67 -22.44
N ALA A 81 -29.12 38.70 -21.67
CA ALA A 81 -27.72 39.00 -21.36
C ALA A 81 -27.09 37.91 -20.49
N ALA A 82 -27.82 37.43 -19.47
CA ALA A 82 -27.40 36.30 -18.65
C ALA A 82 -27.29 34.99 -19.47
N ALA A 83 -28.22 34.73 -20.39
CA ALA A 83 -28.17 33.58 -21.29
C ALA A 83 -27.00 33.67 -22.29
N ASN A 84 -26.74 34.85 -22.86
CA ASN A 84 -25.59 35.07 -23.75
C ASN A 84 -24.27 34.90 -22.98
N LEU A 85 -24.16 35.43 -21.76
CA LEU A 85 -22.99 35.24 -20.90
C LEU A 85 -22.80 33.77 -20.52
N ARG A 86 -23.89 33.03 -20.27
CA ARG A 86 -23.85 31.55 -20.11
C ARG A 86 -23.40 30.84 -21.36
N VAL A 87 -23.84 31.25 -22.55
CA VAL A 87 -23.42 30.66 -23.83
C VAL A 87 -21.95 30.98 -24.10
N LYS A 88 -21.48 32.19 -23.82
CA LYS A 88 -20.06 32.59 -23.92
C LYS A 88 -19.18 31.87 -22.89
N ARG A 89 -19.69 31.67 -21.67
CA ARG A 89 -19.04 30.84 -20.64
C ARG A 89 -19.07 29.35 -20.98
N ALA A 90 -20.14 28.85 -21.60
CA ALA A 90 -20.21 27.48 -22.12
C ALA A 90 -19.32 27.27 -23.36
N LYS A 91 -18.88 28.37 -24.01
CA LYS A 91 -17.79 28.36 -25.01
C LYS A 91 -16.40 28.35 -24.36
N ASP A 92 -16.29 28.47 -23.03
CA ASP A 92 -15.04 28.26 -22.32
C ASP A 92 -14.70 26.77 -22.31
N TYR A 93 -13.65 26.43 -23.04
CA TYR A 93 -13.15 25.07 -23.16
C TYR A 93 -12.73 24.49 -21.81
N ARG A 94 -12.37 25.34 -20.83
CA ARG A 94 -11.96 24.92 -19.49
C ARG A 94 -13.04 24.12 -18.77
N LEU A 95 -14.30 24.58 -18.82
CA LEU A 95 -15.43 23.87 -18.17
C LEU A 95 -15.70 22.52 -18.85
N LYS A 96 -15.68 22.50 -20.19
CA LYS A 96 -15.83 21.26 -20.96
C LYS A 96 -14.72 20.26 -20.62
N TYR A 97 -13.49 20.74 -20.51
CA TYR A 97 -12.34 19.94 -20.17
C TYR A 97 -12.41 19.43 -18.72
N SER A 98 -12.75 20.26 -17.74
CA SER A 98 -12.91 19.83 -16.34
C SER A 98 -14.01 18.78 -16.19
N GLU A 99 -15.16 18.93 -16.86
CA GLU A 99 -16.22 17.90 -16.85
C GLU A 99 -15.75 16.58 -17.49
N HIS A 100 -14.96 16.64 -18.56
CA HIS A 100 -14.36 15.47 -19.18
C HIS A 100 -13.43 14.72 -18.20
N ILE A 101 -12.49 15.44 -17.58
CA ILE A 101 -11.56 14.87 -16.59
C ILE A 101 -12.30 14.34 -15.37
N GLN A 102 -13.30 15.06 -14.86
CA GLN A 102 -14.13 14.58 -13.77
C GLN A 102 -14.76 13.23 -14.12
N ASN A 103 -15.38 13.10 -15.30
CA ASN A 103 -16.00 11.85 -15.73
C ASN A 103 -14.98 10.72 -15.97
N GLN A 104 -13.81 11.04 -16.53
CA GLN A 104 -12.75 10.08 -16.80
C GLN A 104 -12.16 9.48 -15.52
N TYR A 105 -11.94 10.30 -14.49
CA TYR A 105 -11.26 9.88 -13.25
C TYR A 105 -12.21 9.63 -12.06
N LYS A 106 -13.51 9.87 -12.21
CA LYS A 106 -14.54 9.54 -11.19
C LYS A 106 -14.54 8.06 -10.82
N VAL A 107 -14.24 7.22 -11.80
CA VAL A 107 -14.31 5.77 -11.68
C VAL A 107 -12.96 5.18 -12.02
N ILE A 108 -12.50 4.26 -11.20
CA ILE A 108 -11.31 3.46 -11.45
C ILE A 108 -11.72 2.01 -11.68
N LYS A 109 -10.97 1.33 -12.54
CA LYS A 109 -11.12 -0.11 -12.74
C LYS A 109 -10.80 -0.82 -11.43
N ASP A 110 -11.75 -1.59 -10.92
CA ASP A 110 -11.50 -2.46 -9.78
C ASP A 110 -10.62 -3.62 -10.25
N MET A 111 -9.67 -4.02 -9.41
CA MET A 111 -8.66 -5.02 -9.76
C MET A 111 -9.15 -6.45 -9.48
N ASN A 112 -10.45 -6.63 -9.23
CA ASN A 112 -11.10 -7.90 -8.88
C ASN A 112 -11.07 -8.93 -10.02
N SER A 113 -11.42 -10.18 -9.67
CA SER A 113 -11.55 -11.33 -10.58
C SER A 113 -12.57 -11.13 -11.72
N HIS A 114 -13.46 -10.15 -11.62
CA HIS A 114 -14.42 -9.81 -12.67
C HIS A 114 -13.87 -8.65 -13.52
N LEU A 115 -13.38 -8.99 -14.72
CA LEU A 115 -12.94 -8.01 -15.72
C LEU A 115 -14.05 -6.97 -15.99
N GLY A 116 -13.77 -5.71 -15.68
CA GLY A 116 -14.64 -4.57 -16.03
C GLY A 116 -15.46 -3.98 -14.88
N GLU A 117 -15.31 -4.50 -13.65
CA GLU A 117 -15.84 -3.82 -12.48
C GLU A 117 -15.15 -2.48 -12.26
N ASN A 118 -15.93 -1.51 -11.82
CA ASN A 118 -15.58 -0.10 -11.84
C ASN A 118 -16.08 0.49 -10.51
N VAL A 119 -15.19 1.10 -9.74
CA VAL A 119 -15.49 1.67 -8.42
C VAL A 119 -15.25 3.16 -8.41
N ASN A 120 -16.06 3.88 -7.64
CA ASN A 120 -15.87 5.31 -7.48
C ASN A 120 -14.54 5.59 -6.76
N LEU A 121 -13.72 6.48 -7.31
CA LEU A 121 -12.39 6.80 -6.79
C LEU A 121 -12.46 7.25 -5.32
N ASN A 122 -13.35 8.18 -4.97
CA ASN A 122 -13.50 8.69 -3.60
C ASN A 122 -13.99 7.61 -2.62
N SER A 123 -14.66 6.57 -3.11
CA SER A 123 -15.07 5.43 -2.28
C SER A 123 -13.94 4.44 -1.95
N ARG A 124 -12.75 4.61 -2.55
CA ARG A 124 -11.57 3.76 -2.32
C ARG A 124 -10.33 4.55 -1.91
N TYR A 125 -10.23 5.81 -2.35
CA TYR A 125 -9.14 6.68 -2.00
C TYR A 125 -9.18 7.00 -0.50
N THR A 126 -8.08 6.68 0.18
CA THR A 126 -7.82 7.11 1.54
C THR A 126 -6.56 7.96 1.51
N LYS A 127 -6.54 9.03 2.32
CA LYS A 127 -5.42 9.95 2.34
C LYS A 127 -4.15 9.18 2.72
N LEU A 128 -3.05 9.49 2.04
CA LEU A 128 -1.76 8.88 2.29
C LEU A 128 -0.86 9.90 2.99
N ILE A 129 0.03 9.40 3.86
CA ILE A 129 1.10 10.23 4.40
C ILE A 129 2.13 10.52 3.30
N ILE A 130 2.38 11.80 3.10
CA ILE A 130 3.43 12.32 2.24
C ILE A 130 4.41 13.09 3.12
N VAL A 131 5.70 12.80 3.03
CA VAL A 131 6.76 13.43 3.82
C VAL A 131 7.78 14.09 2.89
N LYS A 132 8.34 15.23 3.31
CA LYS A 132 9.44 15.91 2.60
C LYS A 132 10.80 15.48 3.17
N GLU A 133 11.89 15.85 2.50
CA GLU A 133 13.28 15.61 2.96
C GLU A 133 13.57 16.11 4.39
N HIS A 134 12.72 17.01 4.92
CA HIS A 134 12.65 17.34 6.33
C HIS A 134 11.36 16.81 6.94
N PRO A 135 11.35 16.29 8.19
CA PRO A 135 10.31 15.45 8.78
C PRO A 135 8.99 16.16 9.13
N SER A 136 8.52 17.08 8.28
CA SER A 136 7.17 17.61 8.29
C SER A 136 6.30 16.82 7.31
N SER A 137 5.17 16.32 7.78
CA SER A 137 4.13 15.78 6.91
C SER A 137 3.56 16.87 6.01
N VAL A 138 3.25 16.52 4.77
CA VAL A 138 2.76 17.44 3.74
C VAL A 138 1.49 16.84 3.16
N THR A 139 0.54 17.71 2.82
CA THR A 139 -0.68 17.28 2.14
C THR A 139 -0.56 17.55 0.65
N ILE A 140 -1.36 16.85 -0.15
CA ILE A 140 -1.41 17.06 -1.61
C ILE A 140 -1.64 18.54 -1.95
N ASN A 141 -2.42 19.27 -1.16
CA ASN A 141 -2.71 20.69 -1.37
C ASN A 141 -1.48 21.59 -1.23
N CYS A 142 -0.48 21.15 -0.48
CA CYS A 142 0.72 21.92 -0.12
C CYS A 142 1.96 21.52 -0.95
N LEU A 143 1.79 20.70 -2.00
CA LEU A 143 2.93 20.23 -2.81
C LEU A 143 3.62 21.36 -3.57
N PHE A 144 2.93 22.47 -3.83
CA PHE A 144 3.50 23.62 -4.52
C PHE A 144 3.52 24.89 -3.66
N ASP A 145 3.36 24.75 -2.34
CA ASP A 145 3.52 25.88 -1.42
C ASP A 145 4.97 26.37 -1.45
N PRO A 146 5.21 27.67 -1.20
CA PRO A 146 6.57 28.19 -1.12
C PRO A 146 7.37 27.48 -0.02
N ASP A 147 8.66 27.27 -0.27
CA ASP A 147 9.60 26.76 0.70
C ASP A 147 9.94 27.83 1.78
N LYS A 148 10.90 27.50 2.66
CA LYS A 148 11.33 28.41 3.74
C LYS A 148 11.92 29.73 3.21
N ASP A 149 12.42 29.73 1.97
CA ASP A 149 13.02 30.88 1.29
C ASP A 149 12.02 31.60 0.38
N GLY A 150 10.74 31.19 0.39
CA GLY A 150 9.68 31.77 -0.41
C GLY A 150 9.66 31.31 -1.86
N GLN A 151 10.52 30.35 -2.24
CA GLN A 151 10.59 29.83 -3.60
C GLN A 151 9.54 28.74 -3.82
N ILE A 152 8.92 28.79 -4.99
CA ILE A 152 7.91 27.83 -5.41
C ILE A 152 8.58 26.84 -6.36
N PRO A 153 8.53 25.53 -6.08
CA PRO A 153 9.16 24.55 -6.95
C PRO A 153 8.34 24.34 -8.24
N PRO A 154 8.96 24.52 -9.43
CA PRO A 154 8.31 24.22 -10.71
C PRO A 154 8.16 22.72 -10.99
N ILE A 155 8.79 21.86 -10.19
CA ILE A 155 8.77 20.40 -10.35
C ILE A 155 8.63 19.75 -8.98
N VAL A 156 7.68 18.83 -8.84
CA VAL A 156 7.52 17.98 -7.65
C VAL A 156 7.73 16.53 -8.06
N VAL A 157 8.66 15.84 -7.41
CA VAL A 157 8.92 14.41 -7.60
C VAL A 157 8.25 13.64 -6.46
N LEU A 158 7.18 12.92 -6.78
CA LEU A 158 6.48 12.02 -5.88
C LEU A 158 7.06 10.61 -5.97
N GLN A 159 7.92 10.26 -5.02
CA GLN A 159 8.52 8.93 -4.96
C GLN A 159 7.85 8.02 -3.94
N GLY A 160 8.11 6.72 -4.06
CA GLY A 160 7.71 5.74 -3.07
C GLY A 160 7.80 4.30 -3.59
N ALA A 161 7.65 3.34 -2.68
CA ALA A 161 7.69 1.93 -3.00
C ALA A 161 6.61 1.49 -4.01
N ALA A 162 6.75 0.30 -4.56
CA ALA A 162 5.74 -0.26 -5.45
C ALA A 162 4.42 -0.52 -4.71
N GLY A 163 3.29 -0.29 -5.38
CA GLY A 163 1.97 -0.49 -4.77
C GLY A 163 1.57 0.54 -3.71
N ILE A 164 2.43 1.52 -3.41
CA ILE A 164 2.21 2.49 -2.32
C ILE A 164 1.13 3.55 -2.62
N GLY A 165 0.66 3.63 -3.86
CA GLY A 165 -0.42 4.54 -4.26
C GLY A 165 0.00 5.79 -5.06
N LYS A 166 1.19 5.78 -5.68
CA LYS A 166 1.67 6.89 -6.57
C LYS A 166 0.67 7.23 -7.68
N THR A 167 0.34 6.28 -8.55
CA THR A 167 -0.65 6.44 -9.62
C THR A 167 -2.04 6.80 -9.08
N MET A 168 -2.44 6.24 -7.93
CA MET A 168 -3.72 6.56 -7.32
C MET A 168 -3.77 8.03 -6.85
N THR A 169 -2.66 8.53 -6.32
CA THR A 169 -2.49 9.93 -5.93
C THR A 169 -2.52 10.86 -7.14
N ALA A 170 -1.83 10.50 -8.22
CA ALA A 170 -1.89 11.24 -9.49
C ALA A 170 -3.32 11.34 -10.03
N LYS A 171 -4.06 10.24 -10.04
CA LYS A 171 -5.48 10.21 -10.46
C LYS A 171 -6.39 11.00 -9.51
N LYS A 172 -6.11 10.99 -8.21
CA LYS A 172 -6.85 11.81 -7.23
C LYS A 172 -6.62 13.30 -7.46
N ILE A 173 -5.39 13.71 -7.75
CA ILE A 173 -5.07 15.11 -8.11
C ILE A 173 -5.86 15.54 -9.34
N MET A 174 -5.91 14.72 -10.40
CA MET A 174 -6.71 15.00 -11.60
C MET A 174 -8.20 15.19 -11.27
N PHE A 175 -8.77 14.28 -10.48
CA PHE A 175 -10.18 14.32 -10.11
C PHE A 175 -10.52 15.52 -9.22
N ASP A 176 -9.72 15.80 -8.19
CA ASP A 176 -9.98 16.90 -7.24
C ASP A 176 -9.81 18.26 -7.88
N TRP A 177 -8.83 18.39 -8.78
CA TRP A 177 -8.71 19.58 -9.60
C TRP A 177 -9.97 19.77 -10.46
N ALA A 178 -10.44 18.72 -11.15
CA ALA A 178 -11.61 18.80 -12.01
C ALA A 178 -12.92 19.14 -11.26
N VAL A 179 -13.09 18.68 -10.02
CA VAL A 179 -14.26 18.99 -9.16
C VAL A 179 -14.16 20.38 -8.54
N GLY A 180 -12.96 20.93 -8.42
CA GLY A 180 -12.72 22.26 -7.87
C GLY A 180 -12.20 22.29 -6.44
N GLU A 181 -11.81 21.15 -5.90
CA GLU A 181 -11.29 21.02 -4.54
C GLU A 181 -9.78 21.30 -4.45
N LEU A 182 -9.06 21.21 -5.57
CA LEU A 182 -7.61 21.31 -5.62
C LEU A 182 -7.13 22.28 -6.72
N TYR A 183 -6.22 23.20 -6.36
CA TYR A 183 -5.47 24.08 -7.28
C TYR A 183 -6.27 24.97 -8.25
N GLN A 184 -7.57 25.21 -8.02
CA GLN A 184 -8.41 25.98 -8.95
C GLN A 184 -7.94 27.40 -9.25
N SER A 185 -7.39 28.10 -8.26
CA SER A 185 -6.84 29.46 -8.42
C SER A 185 -5.48 29.48 -9.13
N ARG A 186 -4.83 28.32 -9.24
CA ARG A 186 -3.44 28.19 -9.65
C ARG A 186 -3.28 27.67 -11.07
N PHE A 187 -4.00 26.61 -11.42
CA PHE A 187 -3.88 25.94 -12.72
C PHE A 187 -5.20 25.98 -13.48
N ASP A 188 -5.12 26.44 -14.73
CA ASP A 188 -6.26 26.46 -15.65
C ASP A 188 -6.46 25.09 -16.31
N TYR A 189 -5.38 24.32 -16.48
CA TYR A 189 -5.40 22.98 -17.05
C TYR A 189 -4.39 22.07 -16.35
N VAL A 190 -4.79 20.82 -16.11
CA VAL A 190 -3.93 19.76 -15.58
C VAL A 190 -3.97 18.57 -16.54
N PHE A 191 -2.82 18.18 -17.09
CA PHE A 191 -2.69 17.09 -18.06
C PHE A 191 -2.07 15.86 -17.43
N TYR A 192 -2.60 14.67 -17.74
CA TYR A 192 -2.08 13.40 -17.27
C TYR A 192 -1.31 12.70 -18.39
N ILE A 193 -0.08 12.28 -18.10
CA ILE A 193 0.81 11.60 -19.03
C ILE A 193 1.23 10.28 -18.39
N ASN A 194 0.74 9.18 -18.96
CA ASN A 194 1.11 7.82 -18.54
C ASN A 194 2.38 7.37 -19.28
N CYS A 195 3.50 7.24 -18.58
CA CYS A 195 4.78 6.82 -19.16
C CYS A 195 4.70 5.43 -19.80
N ARG A 196 3.86 4.53 -19.28
CA ARG A 196 3.66 3.20 -19.87
C ARG A 196 3.06 3.26 -21.27
N GLU A 197 2.11 4.17 -21.50
CA GLU A 197 1.47 4.35 -22.81
C GLU A 197 2.42 5.01 -23.82
N ILE A 198 3.36 5.82 -23.35
CA ILE A 198 4.35 6.48 -24.21
C ILE A 198 5.28 5.46 -24.86
N ASN A 199 5.66 4.40 -24.14
CA ASN A 199 6.53 3.35 -24.69
C ASN A 199 5.98 2.67 -25.96
N SER A 200 4.65 2.62 -26.12
CA SER A 200 3.99 1.88 -27.20
C SER A 200 3.39 2.78 -28.28
N GLY A 201 3.51 4.11 -28.19
CA GLY A 201 2.56 5.01 -28.87
C GLY A 201 3.09 6.25 -29.58
N ILE A 202 4.39 6.55 -29.58
CA ILE A 202 4.91 7.79 -30.22
C ILE A 202 6.16 7.48 -31.04
N GLU A 203 5.98 7.20 -32.35
CA GLU A 203 7.11 7.20 -33.30
C GLU A 203 7.66 8.63 -33.47
N GLN A 204 6.77 9.61 -33.68
CA GLN A 204 7.04 11.05 -33.59
C GLN A 204 5.79 11.82 -33.15
N GLY A 205 5.93 12.76 -32.23
CA GLY A 205 4.84 13.58 -31.71
C GLY A 205 5.34 14.88 -31.06
N SER A 206 4.44 15.68 -30.50
CA SER A 206 4.78 16.96 -29.86
C SER A 206 4.14 17.09 -28.47
N VAL A 207 4.53 18.11 -27.70
CA VAL A 207 3.86 18.43 -26.41
C VAL A 207 2.39 18.80 -26.66
N ALA A 208 2.09 19.45 -27.79
CA ALA A 208 0.74 19.75 -28.22
C ALA A 208 -0.08 18.47 -28.49
N ASP A 209 0.51 17.44 -29.09
CA ASP A 209 -0.17 16.15 -29.32
C ASP A 209 -0.48 15.43 -28.00
N LEU A 210 0.45 15.44 -27.03
CA LEU A 210 0.22 14.89 -25.68
C LEU A 210 -0.91 15.62 -24.94
N THR A 211 -0.96 16.94 -25.10
CA THR A 211 -2.01 17.81 -24.55
C THR A 211 -3.36 17.52 -25.20
N LEU A 212 -3.39 17.38 -26.53
CA LEU A 212 -4.59 17.07 -27.29
C LEU A 212 -5.15 15.68 -26.95
N LYS A 213 -4.29 14.69 -26.68
CA LYS A 213 -4.72 13.33 -26.28
C LYS A 213 -5.53 13.32 -24.97
N ASN A 214 -5.31 14.29 -24.09
CA ASN A 214 -6.07 14.44 -22.84
C ASN A 214 -7.42 15.13 -23.05
N CYS A 215 -7.62 15.79 -24.18
CA CYS A 215 -8.80 16.61 -24.45
C CYS A 215 -10.00 15.77 -24.92
N PRO A 216 -11.24 16.18 -24.62
CA PRO A 216 -12.46 15.43 -25.01
C PRO A 216 -12.67 15.32 -26.53
N ASP A 217 -12.06 16.19 -27.33
CA ASP A 217 -12.21 16.22 -28.78
C ASP A 217 -10.99 16.86 -29.46
N GLN A 218 -10.85 16.60 -30.76
CA GLN A 218 -9.75 17.11 -31.59
C GLN A 218 -9.85 18.61 -31.90
N ASN A 219 -10.96 19.28 -31.55
CA ASN A 219 -11.15 20.72 -31.79
C ASN A 219 -10.66 21.56 -30.60
N ALA A 220 -9.92 20.96 -29.66
CA ALA A 220 -9.33 21.65 -28.53
C ALA A 220 -8.45 22.82 -29.00
N PRO A 221 -8.57 24.02 -28.39
CA PRO A 221 -7.75 25.17 -28.75
C PRO A 221 -6.34 25.07 -28.12
N VAL A 222 -5.60 24.01 -28.43
CA VAL A 222 -4.26 23.72 -27.85
C VAL A 222 -3.30 24.89 -28.07
N ASP A 223 -3.40 25.56 -29.22
CA ASP A 223 -2.66 26.78 -29.55
C ASP A 223 -2.83 27.92 -28.54
N LYS A 224 -3.98 27.98 -27.85
CA LYS A 224 -4.27 29.00 -26.84
C LYS A 224 -3.94 28.52 -25.45
N ILE A 225 -4.22 27.25 -25.17
CA ILE A 225 -3.91 26.61 -23.90
C ILE A 225 -2.41 26.73 -23.60
N LEU A 226 -1.56 26.44 -24.59
CA LEU A 226 -0.10 26.43 -24.41
C LEU A 226 0.54 27.83 -24.35
N ARG A 227 -0.21 28.92 -24.55
CA ARG A 227 0.33 30.31 -24.48
C ARG A 227 0.59 30.79 -23.06
N ASN A 228 -0.10 30.22 -22.07
CA ASN A 228 0.00 30.60 -20.66
C ASN A 228 0.62 29.45 -19.84
N PRO A 229 1.91 29.11 -20.08
CA PRO A 229 2.54 27.94 -19.48
C PRO A 229 2.50 27.95 -17.94
N GLU A 230 2.55 29.12 -17.29
CA GLU A 230 2.47 29.27 -15.83
C GLU A 230 1.15 28.80 -15.19
N LYS A 231 0.11 28.59 -15.99
CA LYS A 231 -1.19 28.06 -15.56
C LYS A 231 -1.37 26.58 -15.88
N LEU A 232 -0.33 25.90 -16.36
CA LEU A 232 -0.38 24.50 -16.77
C LEU A 232 0.37 23.60 -15.77
N LEU A 233 -0.24 22.47 -15.43
CA LEU A 233 0.38 21.39 -14.68
C LEU A 233 0.38 20.11 -15.53
N PHE A 234 1.52 19.45 -15.65
CA PHE A 234 1.62 18.11 -16.23
C PHE A 234 1.97 17.09 -15.15
N ILE A 235 1.15 16.06 -15.03
CA ILE A 235 1.38 14.91 -14.16
C ILE A 235 1.96 13.78 -15.01
N ILE A 236 3.23 13.51 -14.83
CA ILE A 236 3.98 12.47 -15.53
C ILE A 236 4.07 11.26 -14.59
N ASP A 237 3.27 10.23 -14.87
CA ASP A 237 3.08 9.08 -14.00
C ASP A 237 3.88 7.87 -14.48
N GLY A 238 4.79 7.39 -13.61
CA GLY A 238 5.57 6.16 -13.82
C GLY A 238 6.88 6.36 -14.58
N PHE A 239 7.73 7.32 -14.19
CA PHE A 239 9.03 7.54 -14.84
C PHE A 239 9.89 6.26 -14.89
N ASP A 240 9.85 5.46 -13.82
CA ASP A 240 10.55 4.17 -13.72
C ASP A 240 10.09 3.11 -14.74
N GLU A 241 9.00 3.37 -15.47
CA GLU A 241 8.47 2.47 -16.49
C GLU A 241 8.90 2.86 -17.92
N LEU A 242 9.65 3.95 -18.12
CA LEU A 242 10.18 4.36 -19.42
C LEU A 242 11.31 3.44 -19.89
N ARG A 243 11.30 3.04 -21.16
CA ARG A 243 12.26 2.07 -21.72
C ARG A 243 13.37 2.66 -22.58
N PHE A 244 13.42 3.98 -22.68
CA PHE A 244 14.43 4.69 -23.45
C PHE A 244 15.28 5.55 -22.54
N SER A 245 16.58 5.62 -22.84
CA SER A 245 17.51 6.50 -22.15
C SER A 245 17.44 7.92 -22.71
N PHE A 246 17.66 8.91 -21.85
CA PHE A 246 17.74 10.32 -22.22
C PHE A 246 19.19 10.80 -22.48
N ALA A 247 20.15 9.89 -22.64
CA ALA A 247 21.58 10.17 -22.79
C ALA A 247 22.00 10.93 -24.08
N GLN A 248 21.06 11.46 -24.86
CA GLN A 248 21.34 12.18 -26.10
C GLN A 248 21.66 13.67 -25.83
N SER A 249 22.36 14.32 -26.77
CA SER A 249 22.90 15.68 -26.59
C SER A 249 21.82 16.74 -26.40
N GLU A 250 22.07 17.71 -25.49
CA GLU A 250 21.16 18.85 -25.22
C GLU A 250 20.84 19.71 -26.45
N SER A 251 21.65 19.60 -27.51
CA SER A 251 21.46 20.27 -28.80
C SER A 251 20.18 19.88 -29.53
N ASN A 252 19.57 18.74 -29.19
CA ASN A 252 18.40 18.17 -29.88
C ASN A 252 17.09 18.40 -29.13
N LEU A 253 17.12 19.17 -28.03
CA LEU A 253 15.92 19.46 -27.22
C LEU A 253 15.01 20.45 -27.96
N CYS A 254 13.71 20.20 -27.93
CA CYS A 254 12.72 21.08 -28.54
C CYS A 254 12.41 22.27 -27.62
N SER A 255 12.23 23.43 -28.24
CA SER A 255 11.76 24.65 -27.55
C SER A 255 10.34 25.03 -27.95
N ASP A 256 9.88 24.57 -29.13
CA ASP A 256 8.53 24.79 -29.63
C ASP A 256 7.61 23.61 -29.22
N PRO A 257 6.51 23.85 -28.49
CA PRO A 257 5.57 22.81 -28.10
C PRO A 257 4.87 22.08 -29.26
N PHE A 258 4.92 22.63 -30.49
CA PHE A 258 4.36 22.01 -31.70
C PHE A 258 5.40 21.22 -32.51
N GLU A 259 6.68 21.28 -32.13
CA GLU A 259 7.74 20.56 -32.81
C GLU A 259 7.59 19.06 -32.62
N LYS A 260 7.59 18.31 -33.73
CA LYS A 260 7.50 16.85 -33.71
C LYS A 260 8.86 16.22 -33.48
N GLN A 261 8.97 15.44 -32.43
CA GLN A 261 10.18 14.77 -31.98
C GLN A 261 9.86 13.37 -31.44
N SER A 262 10.90 12.62 -31.07
CA SER A 262 10.72 11.33 -30.38
C SER A 262 10.19 11.53 -28.96
N ALA A 263 9.51 10.53 -28.41
CA ALA A 263 9.03 10.54 -27.01
C ALA A 263 10.11 10.94 -26.00
N ALA A 264 11.33 10.40 -26.19
CA ALA A 264 12.48 10.70 -25.34
C ALA A 264 12.82 12.21 -25.36
N MET A 265 12.81 12.83 -26.53
CA MET A 265 13.11 14.26 -26.69
C MET A 265 12.00 15.14 -26.11
N ILE A 266 10.74 14.78 -26.32
CA ILE A 266 9.59 15.54 -25.77
C ILE A 266 9.66 15.57 -24.24
N LEU A 267 9.79 14.39 -23.61
CA LEU A 267 9.86 14.29 -22.15
C LEU A 267 11.13 14.92 -21.58
N SER A 268 12.29 14.70 -22.19
CA SER A 268 13.55 15.35 -21.78
C SER A 268 13.44 16.88 -21.83
N SER A 269 12.81 17.41 -22.88
CA SER A 269 12.61 18.86 -23.04
C SER A 269 11.65 19.43 -21.98
N LEU A 270 10.62 18.68 -21.57
CA LEU A 270 9.73 19.05 -20.46
C LEU A 270 10.45 19.01 -19.11
N PHE A 271 11.15 17.91 -18.80
CA PHE A 271 11.91 17.73 -17.56
C PHE A 271 12.95 18.83 -17.36
N ARG A 272 13.71 19.13 -18.41
CA ARG A 272 14.74 20.18 -18.44
C ARG A 272 14.18 21.59 -18.64
N LYS A 273 12.86 21.75 -18.65
CA LYS A 273 12.16 23.04 -18.83
C LYS A 273 12.59 23.83 -20.08
N LYS A 274 13.01 23.15 -21.15
CA LYS A 274 13.33 23.78 -22.45
C LYS A 274 12.08 24.17 -23.22
N VAL A 275 11.05 23.32 -23.14
CA VAL A 275 9.72 23.60 -23.67
C VAL A 275 8.76 23.90 -22.51
N LEU A 276 7.86 24.87 -22.67
CA LEU A 276 6.94 25.33 -21.62
C LEU A 276 7.63 25.61 -20.27
N SER A 277 8.72 26.38 -20.28
CA SER A 277 9.63 26.56 -19.13
C SER A 277 8.97 27.04 -17.83
N LYS A 278 7.85 27.78 -17.91
CA LYS A 278 7.09 28.27 -16.75
C LYS A 278 6.01 27.31 -16.23
N SER A 279 5.78 26.19 -16.92
CA SER A 279 4.81 25.18 -16.49
C SER A 279 5.24 24.44 -15.24
N TYR A 280 4.31 23.71 -14.63
CA TYR A 280 4.54 22.91 -13.43
C TYR A 280 4.51 21.42 -13.77
N LEU A 281 5.32 20.63 -13.06
CA LEU A 281 5.38 19.18 -13.24
C LEU A 281 5.16 18.47 -11.90
N ILE A 282 4.39 17.38 -11.93
CA ILE A 282 4.45 16.32 -10.91
C ILE A 282 4.98 15.08 -11.61
N VAL A 283 6.10 14.53 -11.16
CA VAL A 283 6.68 13.30 -11.69
C VAL A 283 6.58 12.21 -10.64
N THR A 284 5.94 11.09 -10.95
CA THR A 284 5.92 9.92 -10.06
C THR A 284 7.01 8.93 -10.46
N THR A 285 7.73 8.38 -9.48
CA THR A 285 8.83 7.43 -9.74
C THR A 285 9.10 6.50 -8.56
N ARG A 286 9.90 5.46 -8.77
CA ARG A 286 10.48 4.65 -7.69
C ARG A 286 11.85 5.21 -7.27
N PRO A 287 12.27 5.00 -6.00
CA PRO A 287 13.59 5.41 -5.54
C PRO A 287 14.75 4.90 -6.42
N THR A 288 14.59 3.71 -7.02
CA THR A 288 15.61 3.09 -7.90
C THR A 288 15.86 3.86 -9.19
N ALA A 289 14.89 4.62 -9.69
CA ALA A 289 15.02 5.43 -10.91
C ALA A 289 15.24 6.92 -10.59
N LEU A 290 15.38 7.28 -9.32
CA LEU A 290 15.51 8.66 -8.87
C LEU A 290 16.85 9.27 -9.31
N GLU A 291 17.95 8.53 -9.19
CA GLU A 291 19.29 8.98 -9.57
C GLU A 291 19.39 9.30 -11.07
N GLU A 292 18.69 8.54 -11.91
CA GLU A 292 18.59 8.83 -13.35
C GLU A 292 17.73 10.08 -13.58
N LEU A 293 16.56 10.18 -12.95
CA LEU A 293 15.66 11.33 -13.11
C LEU A 293 16.34 12.64 -12.69
N GLN A 294 17.10 12.62 -11.59
CA GLN A 294 17.84 13.77 -11.04
C GLN A 294 18.76 14.44 -12.06
N GLN A 295 19.29 13.69 -13.04
CA GLN A 295 20.19 14.24 -14.06
C GLN A 295 19.47 15.17 -15.04
N TYR A 296 18.13 15.18 -15.05
CA TYR A 296 17.32 15.90 -16.02
C TYR A 296 16.48 17.02 -15.41
N LEU A 297 16.44 17.14 -14.08
CA LEU A 297 15.62 18.12 -13.36
C LEU A 297 16.46 19.29 -12.85
N GLN A 298 15.82 20.44 -12.71
CA GLN A 298 16.38 21.62 -12.05
C GLN A 298 15.29 22.30 -11.22
N GLY A 299 15.56 22.57 -9.94
CA GLY A 299 14.63 23.24 -9.03
C GLY A 299 13.47 22.36 -8.57
N GLU A 300 13.72 21.06 -8.42
CA GLU A 300 12.73 20.08 -8.04
C GLU A 300 12.53 19.93 -6.53
N TRP A 301 11.35 19.46 -6.14
CA TRP A 301 11.01 19.16 -4.75
C TRP A 301 10.64 17.70 -4.57
N TYR A 302 11.25 17.04 -3.60
CA TYR A 302 11.00 15.63 -3.33
C TYR A 302 9.95 15.45 -2.24
N ALA A 303 8.99 14.57 -2.52
CA ALA A 303 7.99 14.11 -1.57
C ALA A 303 7.88 12.59 -1.66
N GLU A 304 7.96 11.92 -0.52
CA GLU A 304 7.85 10.47 -0.40
C GLU A 304 6.47 10.08 0.12
N ILE A 305 5.80 9.18 -0.60
CA ILE A 305 4.56 8.55 -0.16
C ILE A 305 4.91 7.35 0.71
N LEU A 306 4.55 7.42 2.00
CA LEU A 306 4.92 6.39 2.96
C LEU A 306 3.92 5.23 2.98
N GLY A 307 2.61 5.45 2.88
CA GLY A 307 1.59 4.40 2.95
C GLY A 307 0.48 4.75 3.94
N PHE A 308 -0.17 3.72 4.53
CA PHE A 308 -1.24 3.90 5.52
C PHE A 308 -0.75 3.77 6.97
N THR A 309 -1.11 4.76 7.79
CA THR A 309 -1.17 4.66 9.25
C THR A 309 -2.29 3.73 9.72
N GLU A 310 -2.32 3.42 11.01
CA GLU A 310 -3.42 2.68 11.62
C GLU A 310 -4.79 3.35 11.38
N ALA A 311 -4.88 4.68 11.53
CA ALA A 311 -6.12 5.43 11.31
C ALA A 311 -6.56 5.36 9.84
N GLU A 312 -5.62 5.50 8.90
CA GLU A 312 -5.92 5.41 7.46
C GLU A 312 -6.27 3.97 7.04
N ARG A 313 -5.71 2.94 7.69
CA ARG A 313 -6.14 1.55 7.48
C ARG A 313 -7.59 1.37 7.91
N GLU A 314 -7.98 1.89 9.08
CA GLU A 314 -9.36 1.80 9.56
C GLU A 314 -10.34 2.52 8.61
N GLU A 315 -9.99 3.74 8.19
CA GLU A 315 -10.77 4.50 7.20
C GLU A 315 -10.89 3.74 5.88
N TYR A 316 -9.79 3.14 5.41
CA TYR A 316 -9.78 2.33 4.18
C TYR A 316 -10.73 1.13 4.30
N PHE A 317 -10.72 0.40 5.41
CA PHE A 317 -11.63 -0.72 5.63
C PHE A 317 -13.09 -0.24 5.63
N TYR A 318 -13.39 0.86 6.31
CA TYR A 318 -14.74 1.44 6.32
C TYR A 318 -15.22 1.79 4.91
N LYS A 319 -14.38 2.47 4.13
CA LYS A 319 -14.63 2.79 2.72
C LYS A 319 -14.74 1.55 1.83
N PHE A 320 -13.97 0.50 2.13
CA PHE A 320 -13.97 -0.73 1.37
C PHE A 320 -15.29 -1.49 1.51
N PHE A 321 -15.68 -1.79 2.75
CA PHE A 321 -16.83 -2.65 3.07
C PHE A 321 -18.16 -1.90 3.08
N LYS A 322 -18.18 -0.59 3.32
CA LYS A 322 -19.39 0.26 3.36
C LYS A 322 -20.47 -0.27 4.32
N ASN A 323 -20.07 -1.06 5.31
CA ASN A 323 -20.92 -1.69 6.31
C ASN A 323 -20.13 -1.79 7.61
N GLU A 324 -20.66 -1.21 8.69
CA GLU A 324 -19.95 -1.05 9.96
C GLU A 324 -19.61 -2.39 10.62
N GLU A 325 -20.55 -3.35 10.61
CA GLU A 325 -20.33 -4.67 11.21
C GLU A 325 -19.26 -5.48 10.46
N LYS A 326 -19.35 -5.54 9.12
CA LYS A 326 -18.33 -6.17 8.28
C LYS A 326 -16.98 -5.50 8.44
N THR A 327 -16.96 -4.17 8.50
CA THR A 327 -15.74 -3.36 8.70
C THR A 327 -15.08 -3.74 10.02
N ARG A 328 -15.82 -3.68 11.13
CA ARG A 328 -15.31 -3.99 12.46
C ARG A 328 -14.79 -5.42 12.54
N LYS A 329 -15.52 -6.39 11.99
CA LYS A 329 -15.12 -7.80 11.97
C LYS A 329 -13.82 -8.00 11.18
N ALA A 330 -13.74 -7.45 9.97
CA ALA A 330 -12.56 -7.59 9.10
C ALA A 330 -11.33 -6.84 9.66
N PHE A 331 -11.53 -5.61 10.15
CA PHE A 331 -10.44 -4.79 10.68
C PHE A 331 -9.87 -5.40 11.96
N ASN A 332 -10.71 -5.85 12.90
CA ASN A 332 -10.24 -6.51 14.12
C ASN A 332 -9.48 -7.80 13.82
N PHE A 333 -9.98 -8.62 12.89
CA PHE A 333 -9.29 -9.84 12.46
C PHE A 333 -7.88 -9.52 11.93
N VAL A 334 -7.75 -8.50 11.07
CA VAL A 334 -6.44 -8.10 10.53
C VAL A 334 -5.56 -7.49 11.61
N LYS A 335 -6.10 -6.65 12.49
CA LYS A 335 -5.38 -6.01 13.60
C LYS A 335 -4.82 -7.03 14.60
N GLU A 336 -5.54 -8.13 14.84
CA GLU A 336 -5.07 -9.24 15.68
C GLU A 336 -3.94 -10.04 15.01
N ASN A 337 -3.87 -10.03 13.68
CA ASN A 337 -2.77 -10.62 12.90
C ASN A 337 -1.76 -9.53 12.51
N GLU A 338 -0.82 -9.23 13.40
CA GLU A 338 0.15 -8.13 13.24
C GLU A 338 0.86 -8.11 11.90
N MET A 339 1.12 -9.28 11.32
CA MET A 339 1.85 -9.38 10.08
C MET A 339 0.95 -9.07 8.86
N LEU A 340 -0.31 -9.50 8.84
CA LEU A 340 -1.30 -8.97 7.87
C LEU A 340 -1.51 -7.46 8.08
N PHE A 341 -1.62 -7.00 9.32
CA PHE A 341 -1.77 -5.59 9.65
C PHE A 341 -0.59 -4.74 9.16
N THR A 342 0.63 -5.22 9.35
CA THR A 342 1.86 -4.58 8.87
C THR A 342 1.90 -4.54 7.35
N MET A 343 1.51 -5.63 6.68
CA MET A 343 1.40 -5.64 5.21
C MET A 343 0.35 -4.65 4.68
N CYS A 344 -0.75 -4.42 5.42
CA CYS A 344 -1.76 -3.39 5.10
C CYS A 344 -1.24 -1.95 5.14
N PHE A 345 -0.01 -1.71 5.60
CA PHE A 345 0.70 -0.45 5.36
C PHE A 345 0.75 -0.10 3.88
N VAL A 346 0.92 -1.10 3.01
CA VAL A 346 0.94 -0.93 1.56
C VAL A 346 -0.50 -1.04 1.02
N PRO A 347 -1.07 0.03 0.41
CA PRO A 347 -2.47 0.05 -0.02
C PRO A 347 -2.88 -1.10 -0.93
N ILE A 348 -2.03 -1.53 -1.88
CA ILE A 348 -2.39 -2.65 -2.77
C ILE A 348 -2.52 -3.98 -2.00
N VAL A 349 -1.73 -4.19 -0.95
CA VAL A 349 -1.83 -5.40 -0.12
C VAL A 349 -3.03 -5.31 0.81
N CYS A 350 -3.30 -4.13 1.36
CA CYS A 350 -4.54 -3.84 2.10
C CYS A 350 -5.79 -4.15 1.25
N TRP A 351 -5.77 -3.78 -0.03
CA TRP A 351 -6.81 -4.13 -0.98
C TRP A 351 -6.94 -5.64 -1.19
N ILE A 352 -5.83 -6.38 -1.41
CA ILE A 352 -5.84 -7.85 -1.55
C ILE A 352 -6.52 -8.51 -0.35
N ILE A 353 -6.11 -8.11 0.87
CA ILE A 353 -6.64 -8.67 2.11
C ILE A 353 -8.14 -8.36 2.25
N CYS A 354 -8.55 -7.12 2.03
CA CYS A 354 -9.96 -6.74 2.08
C CYS A 354 -10.82 -7.53 1.08
N THR A 355 -10.31 -7.74 -0.13
CA THR A 355 -10.99 -8.54 -1.17
C THR A 355 -11.19 -9.99 -0.73
N VAL A 356 -10.16 -10.63 -0.16
CA VAL A 356 -10.27 -12.01 0.36
C VAL A 356 -11.27 -12.09 1.51
N LEU A 357 -11.15 -11.19 2.49
CA LEU A 357 -12.04 -11.17 3.65
C LEU A 357 -13.50 -10.94 3.25
N ASN A 358 -13.75 -10.03 2.30
CA ASN A 358 -15.11 -9.80 1.82
C ASN A 358 -15.71 -11.06 1.21
N GLN A 359 -14.95 -11.77 0.37
CA GLN A 359 -15.40 -13.02 -0.25
C GLN A 359 -15.65 -14.12 0.78
N GLN A 360 -14.78 -14.27 1.79
CA GLN A 360 -15.00 -15.26 2.85
C GLN A 360 -16.27 -14.96 3.65
N MET A 361 -16.51 -13.68 3.97
CA MET A 361 -17.73 -13.26 4.67
C MET A 361 -18.99 -13.43 3.81
N GLU A 362 -18.93 -13.15 2.50
CA GLU A 362 -20.03 -13.38 1.57
C GLU A 362 -20.36 -14.88 1.40
N GLU A 363 -19.35 -15.74 1.48
CA GLU A 363 -19.52 -17.20 1.50
C GLU A 363 -20.00 -17.74 2.87
N GLY A 364 -20.18 -16.87 3.88
CA GLY A 364 -20.60 -17.25 5.22
C GLY A 364 -19.56 -18.05 6.01
N LYS A 365 -18.28 -17.97 5.62
CA LYS A 365 -17.18 -18.71 6.25
C LYS A 365 -16.61 -17.96 7.45
N ASP A 366 -16.01 -18.70 8.37
CA ASP A 366 -15.21 -18.13 9.44
C ASP A 366 -13.87 -17.62 8.88
N LEU A 367 -13.49 -16.39 9.26
CA LEU A 367 -12.24 -15.77 8.81
C LEU A 367 -11.04 -16.56 9.35
N ALA A 368 -11.12 -17.08 10.57
CA ALA A 368 -10.00 -17.78 11.20
C ALA A 368 -9.65 -19.13 10.55
N GLN A 369 -10.59 -19.78 9.85
CA GLN A 369 -10.39 -21.16 9.41
C GLN A 369 -9.37 -21.30 8.26
N ASP A 370 -9.47 -20.46 7.22
CA ASP A 370 -8.64 -20.57 6.02
C ASP A 370 -7.71 -19.36 5.79
N SER A 371 -7.86 -18.29 6.58
CA SER A 371 -7.21 -17.00 6.32
C SER A 371 -6.26 -16.52 7.44
N GLU A 372 -6.03 -17.34 8.47
CA GLU A 372 -5.08 -17.03 9.56
C GLU A 372 -3.61 -17.04 9.08
N ARG A 373 -3.30 -17.92 8.12
CA ARG A 373 -1.97 -18.05 7.49
C ARG A 373 -1.83 -17.10 6.30
N ILE A 374 -0.63 -16.56 6.07
CA ILE A 374 -0.37 -15.70 4.90
C ILE A 374 -0.54 -16.50 3.63
N THR A 375 0.01 -17.71 3.59
CA THR A 375 -0.10 -18.56 2.39
C THR A 375 -1.57 -18.84 2.12
N GLY A 376 -2.39 -19.06 3.16
CA GLY A 376 -3.83 -19.19 3.06
C GLY A 376 -4.49 -17.96 2.41
N MET A 377 -4.19 -16.75 2.91
CA MET A 377 -4.67 -15.49 2.33
C MET A 377 -4.36 -15.34 0.84
N TYR A 378 -3.10 -15.57 0.45
CA TYR A 378 -2.69 -15.45 -0.96
C TYR A 378 -3.28 -16.56 -1.82
N MET A 379 -3.38 -17.78 -1.31
CA MET A 379 -4.06 -18.88 -1.99
C MET A 379 -5.54 -18.57 -2.23
N LEU A 380 -6.25 -18.03 -1.24
CA LEU A 380 -7.64 -17.61 -1.38
C LEU A 380 -7.80 -16.48 -2.40
N TYR A 381 -6.93 -15.48 -2.34
CA TYR A 381 -6.91 -14.38 -3.32
C TYR A 381 -6.74 -14.92 -4.73
N VAL A 382 -5.73 -15.74 -4.95
CA VAL A 382 -5.46 -16.25 -6.30
C VAL A 382 -6.55 -17.21 -6.77
N PHE A 383 -7.10 -18.07 -5.90
CA PHE A 383 -8.28 -18.87 -6.25
C PHE A 383 -9.50 -18.01 -6.61
N SER A 384 -9.62 -16.82 -6.04
CA SER A 384 -10.68 -15.88 -6.41
C SER A 384 -10.53 -15.37 -7.83
N LEU A 385 -9.29 -15.06 -8.26
CA LEU A 385 -8.99 -14.64 -9.62
C LEU A 385 -9.37 -15.72 -10.64
N LEU A 386 -9.25 -16.99 -10.28
CA LEU A 386 -9.65 -18.11 -11.14
C LEU A 386 -11.17 -18.27 -11.30
N LYS A 387 -11.99 -17.77 -10.38
CA LYS A 387 -13.47 -17.87 -10.47
C LYS A 387 -14.02 -17.11 -11.69
N GLY A 388 -13.35 -16.05 -12.14
CA GLY A 388 -13.74 -15.25 -13.30
C GLY A 388 -13.46 -15.88 -14.67
N HIS A 389 -12.71 -16.99 -14.71
CA HIS A 389 -12.26 -17.65 -15.96
C HIS A 389 -13.07 -18.92 -16.29
N SER A 390 -14.38 -18.92 -16.07
CA SER A 390 -15.28 -20.06 -16.29
C SER A 390 -15.30 -20.61 -17.73
N SER A 391 -14.82 -19.83 -18.71
CA SER A 391 -14.69 -20.22 -20.13
C SER A 391 -13.41 -20.99 -20.46
N ASN A 392 -12.38 -20.93 -19.62
CA ASN A 392 -11.11 -21.60 -19.89
C ASN A 392 -11.17 -23.07 -19.46
N SER A 393 -10.59 -23.96 -20.27
CA SER A 393 -10.40 -25.35 -19.86
C SER A 393 -9.48 -25.41 -18.64
N LYS A 394 -9.69 -26.39 -17.75
CA LYS A 394 -8.82 -26.58 -16.58
C LYS A 394 -7.35 -26.81 -16.97
N GLN A 395 -7.11 -27.36 -18.16
CA GLN A 395 -5.77 -27.52 -18.74
C GLN A 395 -5.12 -26.18 -19.10
N GLN A 396 -5.87 -25.24 -19.68
CA GLN A 396 -5.34 -23.90 -19.97
C GLN A 396 -4.99 -23.14 -18.69
N ILE A 397 -5.82 -23.26 -17.65
CA ILE A 397 -5.55 -22.67 -16.33
C ILE A 397 -4.24 -23.24 -15.76
N GLN A 398 -4.04 -24.55 -15.85
CA GLN A 398 -2.82 -25.22 -15.41
C GLN A 398 -1.57 -24.73 -16.16
N VAL A 399 -1.62 -24.62 -17.49
CA VAL A 399 -0.51 -24.12 -18.31
C VAL A 399 -0.17 -22.66 -17.98
N ASN A 400 -1.19 -21.80 -17.91
CA ASN A 400 -1.01 -20.39 -17.57
C ASN A 400 -0.41 -20.23 -16.16
N TRP A 401 -0.87 -21.06 -15.21
CA TRP A 401 -0.35 -21.08 -13.85
C TRP A 401 1.13 -21.41 -13.79
N LYS A 402 1.55 -22.49 -14.46
CA LYS A 402 2.97 -22.90 -14.54
C LYS A 402 3.81 -21.80 -15.21
N GLY A 403 3.30 -21.18 -16.27
CA GLY A 403 3.94 -20.05 -16.94
C GLY A 403 4.16 -18.86 -15.99
N LEU A 404 3.13 -18.44 -15.25
CA LEU A 404 3.24 -17.36 -14.26
C LEU A 404 4.25 -17.67 -13.15
N CYS A 405 4.28 -18.91 -12.66
CA CYS A 405 5.25 -19.34 -11.65
C CYS A 405 6.70 -19.23 -12.17
N SER A 406 6.94 -19.72 -13.39
CA SER A 406 8.26 -19.66 -14.03
C SER A 406 8.75 -18.23 -14.18
N LEU A 407 7.88 -17.36 -14.67
CA LEU A 407 8.16 -15.95 -14.83
C LEU A 407 8.47 -15.25 -13.49
N ALA A 408 7.69 -15.54 -12.45
CA ALA A 408 7.89 -14.95 -11.13
C ALA A 408 9.28 -15.28 -10.57
N LYS A 409 9.70 -16.55 -10.69
CA LYS A 409 11.02 -17.02 -10.27
C LYS A 409 12.13 -16.35 -11.08
N HIS A 410 12.00 -16.29 -12.40
CA HIS A 410 13.00 -15.64 -13.25
C HIS A 410 13.15 -14.14 -12.96
N GLY A 411 12.04 -13.43 -12.71
CA GLY A 411 12.09 -12.02 -12.33
C GLY A 411 12.86 -11.78 -11.02
N LEU A 412 12.74 -12.68 -10.04
CA LEU A 412 13.51 -12.58 -8.78
C LEU A 412 15.01 -12.81 -9.00
N ASP A 413 15.39 -13.76 -9.86
CA ASP A 413 16.80 -14.04 -10.16
C ASP A 413 17.51 -12.86 -10.86
N MET A 414 16.77 -12.12 -11.70
CA MET A 414 17.30 -10.98 -12.46
C MET A 414 17.41 -9.69 -11.63
N SER A 415 17.03 -9.71 -10.34
CA SER A 415 16.86 -8.52 -9.48
C SER A 415 15.83 -7.49 -10.00
N ASP A 416 15.13 -7.80 -11.08
CA ASP A 416 13.97 -7.07 -11.58
C ASP A 416 12.74 -7.44 -10.76
N SER A 417 12.69 -6.88 -9.54
CA SER A 417 11.75 -7.24 -8.46
C SER A 417 10.26 -7.25 -8.82
N LEU A 418 9.85 -6.69 -9.96
CA LEU A 418 8.44 -6.54 -10.35
C LEU A 418 8.15 -6.74 -11.84
N PHE A 419 9.16 -6.88 -12.70
CA PHE A 419 8.96 -6.82 -14.16
C PHE A 419 8.90 -8.20 -14.81
N LEU A 420 7.92 -8.36 -15.70
CA LEU A 420 7.78 -9.47 -16.64
C LEU A 420 8.18 -8.95 -18.02
N ASN A 421 9.42 -9.19 -18.41
CA ASN A 421 9.92 -8.76 -19.72
C ASN A 421 9.45 -9.73 -20.81
N GLU A 422 8.87 -9.22 -21.90
CA GLU A 422 8.18 -10.01 -22.93
C GLU A 422 9.13 -10.75 -23.89
N ASN A 423 10.45 -10.66 -23.72
CA ASN A 423 11.41 -11.45 -24.51
C ASN A 423 11.23 -12.98 -24.40
N VAL A 424 10.31 -13.44 -23.53
CA VAL A 424 9.93 -14.84 -23.32
C VAL A 424 8.59 -15.21 -24.00
N PHE A 425 7.80 -14.25 -24.50
CA PHE A 425 6.54 -14.49 -25.19
C PHE A 425 6.65 -14.20 -26.69
N LEU A 426 6.11 -15.12 -27.48
CA LEU A 426 6.29 -15.18 -28.93
C LEU A 426 5.85 -13.92 -29.67
N LYS A 427 6.72 -13.47 -30.59
CA LYS A 427 6.47 -12.71 -31.83
C LYS A 427 5.03 -12.89 -32.34
N TYR A 428 4.15 -11.95 -32.05
CA TYR A 428 3.01 -11.61 -32.92
C TYR A 428 2.55 -10.18 -32.59
N ASN A 429 2.93 -9.25 -33.47
CA ASN A 429 2.74 -7.79 -33.46
C ASN A 429 3.79 -6.95 -32.71
N ASP A 430 4.33 -5.98 -33.46
CA ASP A 430 5.43 -5.06 -33.13
C ASP A 430 5.06 -4.00 -32.06
N THR A 431 4.62 -4.42 -30.87
CA THR A 431 4.54 -3.56 -29.69
C THR A 431 4.92 -4.35 -28.45
N GLU A 432 6.14 -4.12 -27.93
CA GLU A 432 6.60 -4.76 -26.69
C GLU A 432 5.71 -4.36 -25.49
N CYS A 433 4.88 -5.28 -25.01
CA CYS A 433 4.06 -5.12 -23.82
C CYS A 433 4.77 -5.74 -22.61
N VAL A 434 5.38 -4.91 -21.76
CA VAL A 434 5.92 -5.36 -20.47
C VAL A 434 4.76 -5.50 -19.49
N TYR A 435 4.73 -6.64 -18.81
CA TYR A 435 3.81 -6.91 -17.71
C TYR A 435 4.56 -6.74 -16.39
N SER A 436 3.83 -6.61 -15.30
CA SER A 436 4.42 -6.59 -13.95
C SER A 436 3.45 -7.24 -12.98
N PHE A 437 3.99 -7.86 -11.94
CA PHE A 437 3.16 -8.27 -10.81
C PHE A 437 2.65 -7.02 -10.09
N ILE A 438 1.41 -7.04 -9.63
CA ILE A 438 0.80 -5.88 -8.94
C ILE A 438 1.54 -5.52 -7.64
N HIS A 439 2.25 -6.48 -7.04
CA HIS A 439 3.09 -6.30 -5.86
C HIS A 439 4.12 -7.44 -5.74
N LEU A 440 5.26 -7.16 -5.09
CA LEU A 440 6.37 -8.09 -4.92
C LEU A 440 5.95 -9.35 -4.17
N SER A 441 5.10 -9.22 -3.15
CA SER A 441 4.60 -10.38 -2.39
C SER A 441 3.84 -11.41 -3.24
N LEU A 442 3.17 -10.99 -4.32
CA LEU A 442 2.54 -11.92 -5.26
C LEU A 442 3.58 -12.59 -6.17
N GLN A 443 4.62 -11.86 -6.57
CA GLN A 443 5.74 -12.44 -7.31
C GLN A 443 6.47 -13.48 -6.44
N GLU A 444 6.78 -13.17 -5.18
CA GLU A 444 7.36 -14.11 -4.22
C GLU A 444 6.48 -15.35 -4.02
N PHE A 445 5.17 -15.16 -3.93
CA PHE A 445 4.21 -16.27 -3.82
C PHE A 445 4.22 -17.19 -5.05
N PHE A 446 4.17 -16.62 -6.27
CA PHE A 446 4.24 -17.42 -7.50
C PHE A 446 5.63 -18.05 -7.71
N ALA A 447 6.70 -17.40 -7.26
CA ALA A 447 8.03 -17.99 -7.25
C ALA A 447 8.11 -19.18 -6.28
N ALA A 448 7.54 -19.06 -5.08
CA ALA A 448 7.44 -20.17 -4.13
C ALA A 448 6.66 -21.35 -4.71
N LEU A 449 5.56 -21.09 -5.42
CA LEU A 449 4.81 -22.10 -6.18
C LEU A 449 5.69 -22.79 -7.23
N PHE A 450 6.50 -22.06 -7.99
CA PHE A 450 7.41 -22.64 -8.97
C PHE A 450 8.30 -23.72 -8.37
N TYR A 451 8.89 -23.45 -7.21
CA TYR A 451 9.80 -24.38 -6.53
C TYR A 451 9.13 -25.69 -6.10
N VAL A 452 7.81 -25.68 -5.82
CA VAL A 452 7.10 -26.84 -5.28
C VAL A 452 6.29 -27.62 -6.31
N LEU A 453 6.06 -27.08 -7.51
CA LEU A 453 5.30 -27.76 -8.56
C LEU A 453 6.03 -29.00 -9.11
N GLU A 454 5.29 -30.10 -9.31
CA GLU A 454 5.79 -31.24 -10.08
C GLU A 454 5.88 -30.88 -11.57
N LYS A 455 7.03 -31.14 -12.19
CA LYS A 455 7.19 -31.08 -13.65
C LYS A 455 6.56 -32.35 -14.26
N GLU A 456 5.75 -32.19 -15.30
CA GLU A 456 5.12 -33.33 -16.01
C GLU A 456 6.15 -33.95 -16.96
N ASP A 457 6.52 -35.20 -16.68
CA ASP A 457 7.18 -36.19 -17.54
C ASP A 457 8.32 -35.71 -18.47
N THR A 458 9.56 -35.83 -18.01
CA THR A 458 10.67 -36.40 -18.81
C THR A 458 11.84 -36.79 -17.91
N MET A 459 12.02 -38.11 -17.73
CA MET A 459 13.22 -38.77 -17.20
C MET A 459 13.71 -38.37 -15.78
N VAL A 460 14.31 -39.35 -15.11
CA VAL A 460 14.63 -39.35 -13.68
C VAL A 460 15.58 -38.20 -13.26
N GLU A 461 16.29 -37.59 -14.21
CA GLU A 461 17.27 -36.51 -14.00
C GLU A 461 16.66 -35.15 -13.61
N GLU A 462 15.42 -34.84 -14.01
CA GLU A 462 14.87 -33.49 -13.77
C GLU A 462 14.26 -33.30 -12.38
N SER A 463 13.89 -34.36 -11.68
CA SER A 463 13.40 -34.24 -10.29
C SER A 463 14.51 -33.82 -9.31
N GLU A 464 15.77 -34.11 -9.64
CA GLU A 464 16.93 -33.58 -8.93
C GLU A 464 17.10 -32.08 -9.15
N THR A 465 16.72 -31.55 -10.33
CA THR A 465 16.84 -30.12 -10.65
C THR A 465 15.98 -29.23 -9.74
N ALA A 466 14.71 -29.59 -9.49
CA ALA A 466 13.82 -28.82 -8.62
C ALA A 466 14.29 -28.82 -7.16
N VAL A 467 14.76 -29.98 -6.67
CA VAL A 467 15.38 -30.10 -5.34
C VAL A 467 16.66 -29.27 -5.25
N ASN A 468 17.48 -29.26 -6.31
CA ASN A 468 18.69 -28.46 -6.37
C ASN A 468 18.38 -26.95 -6.42
N ASP A 469 17.29 -26.56 -7.06
CA ASP A 469 16.84 -25.16 -7.09
C ASP A 469 16.34 -24.69 -5.72
N VAL A 470 15.61 -25.52 -4.97
CA VAL A 470 15.23 -25.22 -3.57
C VAL A 470 16.48 -25.13 -2.68
N LYS A 471 17.46 -26.03 -2.84
CA LYS A 471 18.71 -25.94 -2.07
C LYS A 471 19.45 -24.62 -2.31
N LYS A 472 19.56 -24.19 -3.57
CA LYS A 472 20.14 -22.89 -3.92
C LYS A 472 19.37 -21.72 -3.29
N LEU A 473 18.04 -21.75 -3.35
CA LEU A 473 17.17 -20.75 -2.70
C LEU A 473 17.49 -20.65 -1.20
N LEU A 474 17.51 -21.80 -0.53
CA LEU A 474 17.75 -21.92 0.91
C LEU A 474 19.19 -21.59 1.32
N GLU A 475 20.17 -21.75 0.42
CA GLU A 475 21.56 -21.35 0.62
C GLU A 475 21.76 -19.83 0.52
N ASN A 476 20.97 -19.17 -0.33
CA ASN A 476 20.97 -17.71 -0.51
C ASN A 476 20.13 -16.99 0.56
N TYR A 477 19.26 -17.72 1.25
CA TYR A 477 18.44 -17.21 2.35
C TYR A 477 19.30 -16.63 3.49
N GLY A 478 19.11 -15.34 3.76
CA GLY A 478 19.83 -14.57 4.78
C GLY A 478 21.25 -14.13 4.40
N LYS A 479 21.74 -14.42 3.18
CA LYS A 479 23.09 -14.02 2.71
C LYS A 479 23.12 -12.79 1.81
N SER A 480 21.98 -12.33 1.33
CA SER A 480 21.87 -11.21 0.39
C SER A 480 20.83 -10.21 0.89
N ARG A 481 20.87 -8.98 0.36
CA ARG A 481 19.76 -8.01 0.44
C ARG A 481 18.49 -8.49 -0.28
N ASN A 482 18.43 -9.75 -0.73
CA ASN A 482 17.32 -10.25 -1.53
C ASN A 482 16.14 -10.63 -0.64
N TYR A 483 15.05 -9.95 -0.95
CA TYR A 483 13.66 -10.10 -0.53
C TYR A 483 13.11 -11.53 -0.73
N LEU A 484 13.63 -12.53 -0.01
CA LEU A 484 13.18 -13.93 -0.12
C LEU A 484 12.51 -14.46 1.15
N THR A 485 12.31 -13.62 2.15
CA THR A 485 11.70 -14.02 3.43
C THR A 485 10.29 -14.55 3.21
N LEU A 486 9.44 -13.83 2.47
CA LEU A 486 8.09 -14.29 2.17
C LEU A 486 8.11 -15.49 1.21
N THR A 487 9.03 -15.51 0.24
CA THR A 487 9.21 -16.68 -0.65
C THR A 487 9.43 -17.98 0.14
N VAL A 488 10.33 -17.99 1.13
CA VAL A 488 10.56 -19.18 1.97
C VAL A 488 9.35 -19.47 2.87
N ARG A 489 8.74 -18.45 3.46
CA ARG A 489 7.54 -18.62 4.28
C ARG A 489 6.38 -19.25 3.50
N PHE A 490 6.14 -18.78 2.26
CA PHE A 490 5.18 -19.38 1.33
C PHE A 490 5.55 -20.81 0.95
N LEU A 491 6.83 -21.12 0.76
CA LEU A 491 7.29 -22.49 0.47
C LEU A 491 6.81 -23.48 1.54
N PHE A 492 6.93 -23.14 2.82
CA PHE A 492 6.43 -23.96 3.93
C PHE A 492 4.90 -24.08 3.90
N GLY A 493 4.19 -22.97 3.71
CA GLY A 493 2.73 -22.97 3.68
C GLY A 493 2.14 -23.73 2.50
N LEU A 494 2.80 -23.73 1.35
CA LEU A 494 2.38 -24.48 0.16
C LEU A 494 2.56 -25.99 0.32
N LEU A 495 3.47 -26.42 1.20
CA LEU A 495 3.70 -27.82 1.54
C LEU A 495 2.76 -28.33 2.66
N ASN A 496 1.87 -27.49 3.20
CA ASN A 496 0.77 -27.94 4.04
C ASN A 496 -0.16 -28.88 3.26
N THR A 497 -0.56 -30.00 3.86
CA THR A 497 -1.32 -31.05 3.16
C THR A 497 -2.66 -30.56 2.60
N GLU A 498 -3.41 -29.78 3.38
CA GLU A 498 -4.70 -29.22 2.92
C GLU A 498 -4.51 -28.26 1.75
N THR A 499 -3.44 -27.48 1.77
CA THR A 499 -3.08 -26.53 0.70
C THR A 499 -2.71 -27.27 -0.59
N MET A 500 -1.90 -28.33 -0.48
CA MET A 500 -1.55 -29.20 -1.59
C MET A 500 -2.79 -29.86 -2.22
N GLU A 501 -3.72 -30.35 -1.39
CA GLU A 501 -4.97 -30.94 -1.84
C GLU A 501 -5.88 -29.92 -2.53
N ALA A 502 -5.99 -28.71 -1.99
CA ALA A 502 -6.79 -27.64 -2.57
C ALA A 502 -6.28 -27.24 -3.98
N ILE A 503 -4.96 -27.13 -4.16
CA ILE A 503 -4.32 -26.83 -5.44
C ILE A 503 -4.59 -27.94 -6.45
N ASN A 504 -4.40 -29.20 -6.06
CA ASN A 504 -4.67 -30.33 -6.95
C ASN A 504 -6.16 -30.40 -7.34
N LYS A 505 -7.07 -30.12 -6.40
CA LYS A 505 -8.52 -30.14 -6.65
C LYS A 505 -8.96 -29.02 -7.60
N LYS A 506 -8.48 -27.78 -7.39
CA LYS A 506 -8.93 -26.59 -8.12
C LYS A 506 -8.17 -26.35 -9.43
N ILE A 507 -6.85 -26.53 -9.43
CA ILE A 507 -5.96 -26.17 -10.55
C ILE A 507 -5.46 -27.42 -11.32
N LYS A 508 -5.58 -28.63 -10.74
CA LYS A 508 -5.01 -29.87 -11.31
C LYS A 508 -3.48 -29.84 -11.44
N CYS A 509 -2.83 -29.05 -10.59
CA CYS A 509 -1.38 -29.08 -10.39
C CYS A 509 -1.03 -30.00 -9.22
N LYS A 510 -0.01 -30.83 -9.37
CA LYS A 510 0.57 -31.59 -8.26
C LYS A 510 1.74 -30.83 -7.64
N ILE A 511 1.82 -30.87 -6.32
CA ILE A 511 2.94 -30.32 -5.56
C ILE A 511 3.83 -31.49 -5.10
N SER A 512 5.14 -31.34 -5.30
CA SER A 512 6.13 -32.35 -5.00
C SER A 512 6.36 -32.44 -3.49
N SER A 513 5.90 -33.54 -2.89
CA SER A 513 6.16 -33.84 -1.48
C SER A 513 7.63 -34.21 -1.19
N LYS A 514 8.42 -34.49 -2.24
CA LYS A 514 9.85 -34.86 -2.15
C LYS A 514 10.72 -33.74 -1.59
N ILE A 515 10.21 -32.51 -1.53
CA ILE A 515 10.93 -31.34 -1.00
C ILE A 515 10.91 -31.30 0.53
N LYS A 516 9.87 -31.88 1.18
CA LYS A 516 9.72 -31.86 2.65
C LYS A 516 10.95 -32.39 3.40
N PRO A 517 11.56 -33.53 3.04
CA PRO A 517 12.76 -34.04 3.72
C PRO A 517 13.97 -33.09 3.67
N ASP A 518 14.22 -32.47 2.52
CA ASP A 518 15.32 -31.51 2.36
C ASP A 518 15.07 -30.23 3.15
N LEU A 519 13.83 -29.73 3.13
CA LEU A 519 13.42 -28.58 3.92
C LEU A 519 13.54 -28.85 5.42
N LEU A 520 13.15 -30.05 5.86
CA LEU A 520 13.32 -30.51 7.24
C LEU A 520 14.79 -30.56 7.64
N LYS A 521 15.67 -31.06 6.76
CA LYS A 521 17.12 -31.09 7.00
C LYS A 521 17.69 -29.68 7.12
N TRP A 522 17.27 -28.77 6.22
CA TRP A 522 17.72 -27.38 6.22
C TRP A 522 17.31 -26.66 7.50
N ILE A 523 16.02 -26.69 7.87
CA ILE A 523 15.53 -25.95 9.05
C ILE A 523 16.16 -26.50 10.34
N LYS A 524 16.35 -27.81 10.46
CA LYS A 524 17.09 -28.42 11.58
C LYS A 524 18.51 -27.87 11.71
N ASN A 525 19.23 -27.76 10.60
CA ASN A 525 20.60 -27.26 10.60
C ASN A 525 20.64 -25.77 10.95
N LYS A 526 19.71 -24.97 10.40
CA LYS A 526 19.60 -23.53 10.71
C LYS A 526 19.30 -23.30 12.20
N LEU A 527 18.25 -23.92 12.71
CA LEU A 527 17.86 -23.86 14.12
C LEU A 527 18.99 -24.30 15.08
N LYS A 528 19.78 -25.29 14.68
CA LYS A 528 20.96 -25.72 15.44
C LYS A 528 22.09 -24.69 15.44
N ILE A 529 22.31 -23.99 14.33
CA ILE A 529 23.32 -22.92 14.23
C ILE A 529 22.88 -21.73 15.09
N SER A 530 21.63 -21.28 14.93
CA SER A 530 21.07 -20.14 15.66
C SER A 530 21.07 -20.36 17.18
N SER A 531 21.00 -21.61 17.66
CA SER A 531 21.07 -21.92 19.09
C SER A 531 22.49 -22.07 19.66
N LEU A 532 23.50 -22.27 18.80
CA LEU A 532 24.90 -22.37 19.24
C LEU A 532 25.52 -21.00 19.50
N SER A 533 25.08 -19.94 18.82
CA SER A 533 25.58 -18.57 19.02
C SER A 533 25.19 -17.97 20.38
N TRP A 534 24.21 -18.57 21.07
CA TRP A 534 23.59 -18.01 22.28
C TRP A 534 24.20 -18.46 23.61
N LYS A 535 25.27 -19.25 23.56
CA LYS A 535 25.96 -19.75 24.76
C LYS A 535 27.02 -18.80 25.33
N SER A 536 27.21 -17.61 24.76
CA SER A 536 28.12 -16.59 25.31
C SER A 536 27.37 -15.47 26.05
N ASP A 537 27.80 -15.23 27.30
CA ASP A 537 27.36 -14.15 28.20
C ASP A 537 27.82 -12.74 27.73
N GLU A 538 28.01 -12.51 26.43
CA GLU A 538 28.42 -11.19 25.92
C GLU A 538 27.24 -10.22 25.89
N GLU A 539 27.46 -9.00 26.36
CA GLU A 539 26.47 -7.93 26.43
C GLU A 539 25.83 -7.58 25.09
N LEU A 540 24.66 -6.95 25.19
CA LEU A 540 23.77 -6.38 24.17
C LEU A 540 24.48 -5.93 22.88
N SER A 541 24.75 -6.87 21.97
CA SER A 541 25.24 -6.56 20.64
C SER A 541 24.06 -6.50 19.66
N PRO A 542 24.02 -5.53 18.73
CA PRO A 542 23.01 -5.47 17.66
C PRO A 542 22.90 -6.76 16.83
N LEU A 543 23.97 -7.57 16.83
CA LEU A 543 24.00 -8.89 16.20
C LEU A 543 23.04 -9.90 16.88
N LYS A 544 22.90 -9.86 18.22
CA LYS A 544 21.98 -10.75 18.95
C LYS A 544 20.52 -10.52 18.56
N SER A 545 20.11 -9.26 18.42
CA SER A 545 18.74 -8.90 18.01
C SER A 545 18.43 -9.36 16.58
N ALA A 546 19.40 -9.24 15.66
CA ALA A 546 19.24 -9.70 14.28
C ALA A 546 19.09 -11.23 14.18
N GLU A 547 19.90 -12.00 14.91
CA GLU A 547 19.79 -13.46 14.95
C GLU A 547 18.44 -13.95 15.49
N MET A 548 17.89 -13.24 16.48
CA MET A 548 16.59 -13.56 17.07
C MET A 548 15.41 -13.35 16.11
N ILE A 549 15.48 -12.31 15.26
CA ILE A 549 14.49 -12.06 14.20
C ILE A 549 14.44 -13.25 13.22
N TYR A 550 15.60 -13.77 12.82
CA TYR A 550 15.64 -14.95 11.94
C TYR A 550 15.08 -16.20 12.63
N LEU A 551 15.36 -16.42 13.92
CA LEU A 551 14.78 -17.56 14.64
C LEU A 551 13.24 -17.54 14.63
N LEU A 552 12.67 -16.37 14.88
CA LEU A 552 11.22 -16.21 14.89
C LEU A 552 10.63 -16.41 13.49
N GLU A 553 11.32 -15.94 12.46
CA GLU A 553 10.97 -16.21 11.06
C GLU A 553 10.89 -17.73 10.78
N GLU A 554 11.80 -18.52 11.34
CA GLU A 554 11.76 -19.97 11.22
C GLU A 554 10.58 -20.60 11.99
N PHE A 555 10.17 -20.04 13.13
CA PHE A 555 8.92 -20.44 13.78
C PHE A 555 7.68 -20.07 12.98
N HIS A 556 7.66 -18.91 12.31
CA HIS A 556 6.59 -18.55 11.37
C HIS A 556 6.51 -19.52 10.19
N CYS A 557 7.66 -19.95 9.65
CA CYS A 557 7.71 -20.99 8.63
C CYS A 557 7.13 -22.33 9.13
N LEU A 558 7.46 -22.73 10.35
CA LEU A 558 6.90 -23.94 10.97
C LEU A 558 5.39 -23.80 11.23
N TYR A 559 4.92 -22.60 11.56
CA TYR A 559 3.50 -22.32 11.69
C TYR A 559 2.77 -22.36 10.35
N GLU A 560 3.36 -21.93 9.24
CA GLU A 560 2.71 -21.98 7.92
C GLU A 560 2.45 -23.41 7.41
N ILE A 561 3.37 -24.35 7.67
CA ILE A 561 3.24 -25.75 7.21
C ILE A 561 2.14 -26.52 7.97
N GLN A 562 1.87 -26.19 9.24
CA GLN A 562 0.86 -26.85 10.10
C GLN A 562 0.96 -28.39 10.21
N GLU A 563 2.10 -28.99 9.86
CA GLU A 563 2.30 -30.44 9.90
C GLU A 563 2.96 -30.88 11.23
N GLN A 564 2.17 -31.40 12.17
CA GLN A 564 2.64 -31.79 13.51
C GLN A 564 3.90 -32.68 13.48
N SER A 565 3.92 -33.73 12.65
CA SER A 565 5.05 -34.68 12.57
C SER A 565 6.32 -34.02 12.03
N PHE A 566 6.18 -33.08 11.09
CA PHE A 566 7.27 -32.29 10.53
C PHE A 566 7.86 -31.36 11.60
N VAL A 567 6.99 -30.62 12.29
CA VAL A 567 7.38 -29.63 13.30
C VAL A 567 8.04 -30.32 14.50
N GLN A 568 7.47 -31.42 14.98
CA GLN A 568 8.11 -32.26 16.01
C GLN A 568 9.49 -32.70 15.56
N SER A 569 9.61 -33.23 14.34
CA SER A 569 10.89 -33.66 13.81
C SER A 569 11.89 -32.52 13.78
N ALA A 570 11.48 -31.32 13.35
CA ALA A 570 12.33 -30.14 13.27
C ALA A 570 12.83 -29.70 14.65
N LEU A 571 11.96 -29.68 15.67
CA LEU A 571 12.24 -29.10 16.98
C LEU A 571 12.77 -30.09 18.03
N ASN A 572 12.64 -31.41 17.83
CA ASN A 572 12.98 -32.45 18.81
C ASN A 572 14.48 -32.54 19.23
N HIS A 573 15.34 -31.65 18.73
CA HIS A 573 16.73 -31.55 19.15
C HIS A 573 16.94 -30.51 20.28
N PHE A 574 15.95 -29.66 20.53
CA PHE A 574 16.01 -28.66 21.59
C PHE A 574 15.65 -29.25 22.95
N THR A 575 16.54 -29.06 23.92
CA THR A 575 16.28 -29.26 25.35
C THR A 575 16.15 -27.94 26.10
N GLU A 576 16.72 -26.88 25.55
CA GLU A 576 16.64 -25.52 26.07
C GLU A 576 16.42 -24.54 24.91
N LEU A 577 15.58 -23.54 25.14
CA LEU A 577 15.29 -22.45 24.22
C LEU A 577 15.37 -21.13 24.97
N ASN A 578 16.16 -20.19 24.46
CA ASN A 578 16.38 -18.89 25.08
C ASN A 578 15.93 -17.76 24.16
N LEU A 579 14.80 -17.14 24.46
CA LEU A 579 14.24 -16.03 23.68
C LEU A 579 14.16 -14.76 24.53
N ALA A 580 15.06 -14.61 25.51
CA ALA A 580 15.08 -13.46 26.41
C ALA A 580 15.25 -12.13 25.65
N GLU A 581 14.76 -11.05 26.25
CA GLU A 581 14.91 -9.66 25.76
C GLU A 581 14.22 -9.40 24.41
N TYR A 582 13.13 -10.13 24.11
CA TYR A 582 12.35 -9.95 22.89
C TYR A 582 10.98 -9.32 23.13
N ASN A 583 10.53 -8.47 22.20
CA ASN A 583 9.16 -7.97 22.18
C ASN A 583 8.29 -8.82 21.25
N PHE A 584 7.48 -9.71 21.82
CA PHE A 584 6.65 -10.65 21.06
C PHE A 584 5.39 -9.98 20.52
N SER A 585 5.26 -9.96 19.19
CA SER A 585 3.98 -9.73 18.52
C SER A 585 2.97 -10.82 18.88
N LYS A 586 1.68 -10.54 18.67
CA LYS A 586 0.64 -11.57 18.82
C LYS A 586 0.91 -12.79 17.93
N MET A 587 1.39 -12.55 16.70
CA MET A 587 1.70 -13.62 15.76
C MET A 587 2.95 -14.42 16.16
N ASP A 588 3.97 -13.78 16.75
CA ASP A 588 5.11 -14.52 17.31
C ASP A 588 4.65 -15.45 18.42
N GLN A 589 3.72 -14.99 19.27
CA GLN A 589 3.13 -15.83 20.31
C GLN A 589 2.34 -17.00 19.73
N VAL A 590 1.57 -16.78 18.65
CA VAL A 590 0.83 -17.85 17.95
C VAL A 590 1.80 -18.88 17.36
N ALA A 591 2.80 -18.44 16.61
CA ALA A 591 3.78 -19.31 15.97
C ALA A 591 4.63 -20.08 17.00
N LEU A 592 5.12 -19.39 18.03
CA LEU A 592 5.89 -20.01 19.10
C LEU A 592 5.02 -20.95 19.93
N SER A 593 3.77 -20.59 20.26
CA SER A 593 2.83 -21.49 20.96
C SER A 593 2.63 -22.77 20.15
N PHE A 594 2.37 -22.65 18.85
CA PHE A 594 2.27 -23.80 17.94
C PHE A 594 3.54 -24.66 17.95
N CYS A 595 4.72 -24.04 17.93
CA CYS A 595 6.00 -24.76 18.01
C CYS A 595 6.19 -25.46 19.36
N LEU A 596 5.89 -24.80 20.49
CA LEU A 596 6.03 -25.33 21.84
C LEU A 596 5.13 -26.55 22.08
N LYS A 597 3.89 -26.55 21.57
CA LYS A 597 2.99 -27.71 21.62
C LYS A 597 3.60 -28.95 20.95
N ASN A 598 4.46 -28.74 19.97
CA ASN A 598 5.12 -29.77 19.18
C ASN A 598 6.57 -30.02 19.63
N CYS A 599 7.06 -29.37 20.68
CA CYS A 599 8.41 -29.54 21.16
C CYS A 599 8.46 -30.55 22.31
N CYS A 600 8.61 -31.84 21.97
CA CYS A 600 8.47 -32.93 22.94
C CYS A 600 9.70 -33.15 23.83
N LYS A 601 10.82 -32.46 23.60
CA LYS A 601 12.06 -32.61 24.40
C LYS A 601 12.51 -31.34 25.11
N LEU A 602 11.77 -30.23 24.94
CA LEU A 602 12.12 -28.97 25.56
C LEU A 602 11.91 -29.04 27.06
N GLU A 603 12.98 -28.89 27.83
CA GLU A 603 12.97 -28.91 29.29
C GLU A 603 13.10 -27.50 29.88
N THR A 604 13.76 -26.57 29.19
CA THR A 604 13.96 -25.20 29.66
C THR A 604 13.53 -24.18 28.61
N LEU A 605 12.71 -23.22 29.02
CA LEU A 605 12.29 -22.08 28.20
C LEU A 605 12.62 -20.80 28.97
N ASN A 606 13.50 -19.99 28.40
CA ASN A 606 13.88 -18.70 28.94
C ASN A 606 13.23 -17.59 28.12
N LEU A 607 12.34 -16.83 28.76
CA LEU A 607 11.64 -15.66 28.22
C LEU A 607 11.91 -14.42 29.09
N ASN A 608 13.02 -14.39 29.83
CA ASN A 608 13.36 -13.26 30.69
C ASN A 608 13.39 -11.95 29.88
N LEU A 609 12.92 -10.86 30.48
CA LEU A 609 12.89 -9.52 29.89
C LEU A 609 12.08 -9.43 28.59
N CYS A 610 11.23 -10.41 28.32
CA CYS A 610 10.35 -10.36 27.16
C CYS A 610 9.11 -9.51 27.44
N LEU A 611 8.68 -8.80 26.40
CA LEU A 611 7.43 -8.05 26.39
C LEU A 611 6.40 -8.81 25.56
N PHE A 612 5.15 -8.75 25.99
CA PHE A 612 4.03 -9.46 25.37
C PHE A 612 2.90 -8.45 25.11
N GLY A 613 2.70 -8.07 23.85
CA GLY A 613 1.64 -7.14 23.43
C GLY A 613 2.16 -5.82 22.84
N SER A 614 1.28 -5.06 22.20
CA SER A 614 1.62 -3.75 21.63
C SER A 614 1.74 -2.71 22.74
N GLU A 615 2.96 -2.25 22.99
CA GLU A 615 3.18 -1.01 23.74
C GLU A 615 2.55 0.13 22.93
N ASP A 616 1.37 0.58 23.33
CA ASP A 616 0.96 1.95 23.07
C ASP A 616 1.53 2.79 24.24
N PRO A 617 2.67 3.47 24.06
CA PRO A 617 3.29 4.27 25.13
C PRO A 617 2.41 5.43 25.61
N ASN A 618 1.28 5.70 24.95
CA ASN A 618 0.30 6.70 25.38
C ASN A 618 -0.84 6.15 26.26
N LYS A 619 -0.86 4.86 26.60
CA LYS A 619 -1.85 4.30 27.54
C LYS A 619 -1.39 4.40 28.99
N ASP A 620 -1.27 5.63 29.46
CA ASP A 620 -0.98 5.98 30.85
C ASP A 620 -2.26 5.95 31.72
N PHE A 621 -3.04 4.86 31.72
CA PHE A 621 -4.06 4.63 32.76
C PHE A 621 -4.30 3.13 33.01
N PRO A 622 -4.40 2.68 34.28
CA PRO A 622 -4.74 1.31 34.61
C PRO A 622 -6.16 1.01 34.14
N ARG A 623 -6.33 -0.02 33.30
CA ARG A 623 -7.64 -0.56 32.94
C ARG A 623 -8.41 -0.91 34.21
N GLU A 624 -9.43 -0.12 34.55
CA GLU A 624 -10.51 -0.60 35.39
C GLU A 624 -11.22 -1.75 34.67
N LEU A 625 -11.51 -2.79 35.43
CA LEU A 625 -12.07 -4.06 34.99
C LEU A 625 -13.45 -3.88 34.34
N HIS A 626 -13.48 -3.75 33.01
CA HIS A 626 -14.66 -4.15 32.25
C HIS A 626 -14.58 -5.66 32.01
N GLN A 627 -15.50 -6.38 32.66
CA GLN A 627 -15.79 -7.79 32.41
C GLN A 627 -16.40 -7.94 31.01
N ASP A 628 -15.55 -8.09 30.00
CA ASP A 628 -15.90 -8.80 28.77
C ASP A 628 -15.34 -10.22 28.87
N GLU A 629 -16.17 -11.22 28.57
CA GLU A 629 -15.96 -12.65 28.84
C GLU A 629 -14.82 -13.34 28.06
N SER A 630 -13.92 -12.60 27.39
CA SER A 630 -12.79 -13.16 26.63
C SER A 630 -11.42 -12.52 26.89
N ASN A 631 -11.26 -11.76 27.99
CA ASN A 631 -9.97 -11.13 28.35
C ASN A 631 -8.92 -12.14 28.86
N HIS A 632 -8.38 -12.93 27.95
CA HIS A 632 -7.18 -13.73 28.17
C HIS A 632 -5.94 -12.84 28.38
N SER A 633 -4.99 -13.26 29.22
CA SER A 633 -3.78 -12.46 29.48
C SER A 633 -2.82 -12.43 28.27
N ASP A 634 -1.84 -11.53 28.30
CA ASP A 634 -0.85 -11.39 27.23
C ASP A 634 0.04 -12.63 27.05
N ILE A 635 0.12 -13.52 28.03
CA ILE A 635 0.87 -14.80 27.95
C ILE A 635 -0.03 -16.03 27.79
N TYR A 636 -1.34 -15.83 27.59
CA TYR A 636 -2.32 -16.90 27.53
C TYR A 636 -1.97 -17.97 26.49
N LEU A 637 -1.49 -17.58 25.30
CA LEU A 637 -1.15 -18.50 24.22
C LEU A 637 -0.01 -19.45 24.61
N PHE A 638 0.99 -18.96 25.34
CA PHE A 638 2.05 -19.79 25.89
C PHE A 638 1.52 -20.70 26.97
N CYS A 639 0.75 -20.16 27.92
CA CYS A 639 0.16 -20.95 28.99
C CYS A 639 -0.68 -22.09 28.41
N ARG A 640 -1.47 -21.84 27.37
CA ARG A 640 -2.23 -22.88 26.65
C ARG A 640 -1.32 -23.98 26.08
N ALA A 641 -0.19 -23.64 25.48
CA ALA A 641 0.76 -24.63 24.98
C ALA A 641 1.41 -25.46 26.10
N LEU A 642 1.71 -24.84 27.24
CA LEU A 642 2.32 -25.50 28.40
C LEU A 642 1.37 -26.48 29.11
N LYS A 643 0.06 -26.35 28.88
CA LYS A 643 -0.96 -27.28 29.39
C LYS A 643 -1.09 -28.56 28.58
N GLU A 644 -0.48 -28.63 27.39
CA GLU A 644 -0.57 -29.83 26.55
C GLU A 644 0.09 -31.04 27.25
N PRO A 645 -0.51 -32.24 27.20
CA PRO A 645 0.01 -33.43 27.90
C PRO A 645 1.45 -33.81 27.50
N ASN A 646 1.83 -33.46 26.27
CA ASN A 646 3.14 -33.77 25.71
C ASN A 646 4.22 -32.75 26.08
N CYS A 647 3.88 -31.64 26.74
CA CYS A 647 4.83 -30.63 27.17
C CYS A 647 5.77 -31.19 28.25
N LYS A 648 7.08 -31.24 27.96
CA LYS A 648 8.12 -31.74 28.87
C LYS A 648 8.87 -30.64 29.62
N LEU A 649 8.34 -29.42 29.59
CA LEU A 649 8.98 -28.26 30.19
C LEU A 649 9.12 -28.44 31.70
N LYS A 650 10.36 -28.37 32.19
CA LYS A 650 10.72 -28.45 33.61
C LYS A 650 11.00 -27.08 34.20
N LYS A 651 11.59 -26.17 33.42
CA LYS A 651 11.99 -24.84 33.84
C LYS A 651 11.41 -23.77 32.91
N LEU A 652 10.64 -22.86 33.48
CA LEU A 652 10.13 -21.66 32.80
C LEU A 652 10.73 -20.42 33.47
N LYS A 653 11.39 -19.56 32.70
CA LYS A 653 11.90 -18.27 33.18
C LYS A 653 11.15 -17.12 32.51
N LEU A 654 10.58 -16.25 33.32
CA LEU A 654 9.75 -15.10 32.96
C LEU A 654 10.16 -13.87 33.80
N TRP A 655 11.45 -13.74 34.10
CA TRP A 655 11.98 -12.68 34.94
C TRP A 655 11.87 -11.32 34.24
N GLY A 656 11.26 -10.32 34.86
CA GLY A 656 11.17 -8.97 34.30
C GLY A 656 10.30 -8.82 33.04
N CYS A 657 9.24 -9.62 32.91
CA CYS A 657 8.35 -9.64 31.74
C CYS A 657 7.09 -8.75 31.85
N VAL A 658 7.05 -7.85 32.84
CA VAL A 658 5.91 -6.94 33.09
C VAL A 658 4.57 -7.69 33.26
N LEU A 659 4.59 -8.87 33.91
CA LEU A 659 3.39 -9.71 34.05
C LEU A 659 2.30 -9.07 34.93
N THR A 660 1.04 -9.23 34.51
CA THR A 660 -0.15 -8.74 35.23
C THR A 660 -0.77 -9.82 36.13
N ALA A 661 -1.78 -9.44 36.93
CA ALA A 661 -2.56 -10.40 37.71
C ALA A 661 -3.32 -11.41 36.83
N ALA A 662 -3.76 -11.02 35.63
CA ALA A 662 -4.37 -11.97 34.69
C ALA A 662 -3.36 -13.04 34.23
N CYS A 663 -2.10 -12.65 33.97
CA CYS A 663 -1.03 -13.59 33.65
C CYS A 663 -0.82 -14.62 34.76
N CYS A 664 -0.95 -14.20 36.03
CA CYS A 664 -0.86 -15.08 37.19
C CYS A 664 -2.01 -16.12 37.23
N GLY A 665 -3.22 -15.74 36.83
CA GLY A 665 -4.34 -16.67 36.68
C GLY A 665 -4.07 -17.73 35.61
N ASP A 666 -3.53 -17.34 34.47
CA ASP A 666 -3.16 -18.28 33.40
C ASP A 666 -2.02 -19.21 33.81
N LEU A 667 -1.00 -18.70 34.51
CA LEU A 667 0.09 -19.51 35.07
C LEU A 667 -0.42 -20.46 36.15
N SER A 668 -1.36 -20.03 36.99
CA SER A 668 -2.04 -20.88 37.97
C SER A 668 -2.72 -22.06 37.27
N SER A 669 -3.42 -21.81 36.16
CA SER A 669 -3.99 -22.88 35.32
C SER A 669 -2.91 -23.86 34.82
N VAL A 670 -1.74 -23.38 34.40
CA VAL A 670 -0.60 -24.24 33.99
C VAL A 670 -0.12 -25.10 35.15
N LEU A 671 0.05 -24.53 36.35
CA LEU A 671 0.50 -25.25 37.54
C LEU A 671 -0.46 -26.38 37.94
N ARG A 672 -1.77 -26.19 37.72
CA ARG A 672 -2.79 -27.20 38.02
C ARG A 672 -2.77 -28.40 37.07
N THR A 673 -2.27 -28.23 35.84
CA THR A 673 -2.33 -29.26 34.79
C THR A 673 -0.97 -29.85 34.42
N SER A 674 0.09 -29.05 34.49
CA SER A 674 1.44 -29.47 34.06
C SER A 674 1.97 -30.57 34.96
N GLN A 675 2.48 -31.63 34.34
CA GLN A 675 3.06 -32.78 35.04
C GLN A 675 4.59 -32.70 35.19
N ASN A 676 5.24 -31.72 34.53
CA ASN A 676 6.70 -31.68 34.40
C ASN A 676 7.33 -30.41 34.97
N LEU A 677 6.57 -29.32 35.11
CA LEU A 677 7.12 -28.03 35.52
C LEU A 677 7.54 -28.06 37.00
N THR A 678 8.84 -27.94 37.24
CA THR A 678 9.45 -27.98 38.59
C THR A 678 10.08 -26.66 39.00
N VAL A 679 10.42 -25.78 38.05
CA VAL A 679 11.04 -24.48 38.31
C VAL A 679 10.30 -23.37 37.55
N LEU A 680 9.91 -22.33 38.26
CA LEU A 680 9.26 -21.14 37.71
C LEU A 680 9.98 -19.89 38.25
N GLU A 681 10.56 -19.09 37.37
CA GLU A 681 11.25 -17.83 37.75
C GLU A 681 10.38 -16.64 37.28
N LEU A 682 9.83 -15.87 38.21
CA LEU A 682 8.92 -14.72 38.02
C LEU A 682 9.46 -13.42 38.66
N GLY A 683 10.68 -13.42 39.18
CA GLY A 683 11.29 -12.23 39.78
C GLY A 683 11.21 -10.97 38.89
N TYR A 684 11.25 -9.81 39.53
CA TYR A 684 11.18 -8.48 38.88
C TYR A 684 9.89 -8.24 38.07
N ASN A 685 8.81 -8.97 38.37
CA ASN A 685 7.46 -8.64 37.92
C ASN A 685 6.64 -7.95 39.03
N LYS A 686 5.79 -6.99 38.68
CA LYS A 686 4.91 -6.29 39.62
C LYS A 686 3.56 -7.02 39.75
N LEU A 687 3.58 -8.23 40.30
CA LEU A 687 2.41 -9.13 40.34
C LEU A 687 1.26 -8.63 41.24
N ARG A 688 1.57 -7.82 42.26
CA ARG A 688 0.63 -7.32 43.29
C ARG A 688 -0.08 -8.45 44.06
N ASP A 689 -0.89 -8.08 45.04
CA ASP A 689 -1.57 -9.03 45.92
C ASP A 689 -2.50 -9.98 45.16
N LEU A 690 -3.30 -9.44 44.22
CA LEU A 690 -4.21 -10.25 43.42
C LEU A 690 -3.49 -11.28 42.55
N GLY A 691 -2.37 -10.92 41.91
CA GLY A 691 -1.59 -11.86 41.12
C GLY A 691 -0.98 -12.96 41.98
N MET A 692 -0.47 -12.61 43.17
CA MET A 692 0.05 -13.60 44.12
C MET A 692 -1.05 -14.53 44.64
N GLN A 693 -2.23 -14.01 44.95
CA GLN A 693 -3.38 -14.82 45.36
C GLN A 693 -3.72 -15.88 44.30
N LEU A 694 -3.86 -15.48 43.03
CA LEU A 694 -4.17 -16.39 41.93
C LEU A 694 -3.08 -17.47 41.73
N LEU A 695 -1.81 -17.11 41.85
CA LEU A 695 -0.70 -18.07 41.80
C LEU A 695 -0.75 -19.07 42.95
N CYS A 696 -1.02 -18.61 44.18
CA CYS A 696 -1.15 -19.48 45.36
C CYS A 696 -2.23 -20.54 45.15
N GLU A 697 -3.38 -20.19 44.57
CA GLU A 697 -4.43 -21.19 44.27
C GLU A 697 -3.97 -22.27 43.26
N GLY A 698 -2.96 -21.98 42.44
CA GLY A 698 -2.36 -22.94 41.51
C GLY A 698 -1.33 -23.83 42.21
N LEU A 699 -0.57 -23.26 43.14
CA LEU A 699 0.45 -23.93 43.95
C LEU A 699 -0.16 -24.88 44.99
N GLU A 700 -1.29 -24.51 45.59
CA GLU A 700 -2.03 -25.34 46.55
C GLU A 700 -2.71 -26.55 45.89
N HIS A 701 -2.82 -26.54 44.56
CA HIS A 701 -3.50 -27.61 43.85
C HIS A 701 -2.70 -28.93 43.90
N PRO A 702 -3.32 -30.09 44.20
CA PRO A 702 -2.63 -31.37 44.39
C PRO A 702 -1.78 -31.85 43.20
N ASN A 703 -2.12 -31.40 41.99
CA ASN A 703 -1.39 -31.75 40.78
C ASN A 703 -0.12 -30.91 40.57
N CYS A 704 0.08 -29.81 41.30
CA CYS A 704 1.24 -28.96 41.15
C CYS A 704 2.53 -29.74 41.44
N LYS A 705 3.48 -29.73 40.50
CA LYS A 705 4.80 -30.39 40.63
C LYS A 705 5.94 -29.41 40.87
N LEU A 706 5.61 -28.13 41.10
CA LEU A 706 6.60 -27.09 41.26
C LEU A 706 7.42 -27.32 42.54
N GLN A 707 8.74 -27.26 42.41
CA GLN A 707 9.69 -27.45 43.51
C GLN A 707 10.39 -26.14 43.88
N LYS A 708 10.55 -25.23 42.91
CA LYS A 708 11.21 -23.94 43.09
C LYS A 708 10.42 -22.85 42.38
N ILE A 709 10.10 -21.79 43.12
CA ILE A 709 9.58 -20.54 42.59
C ILE A 709 10.57 -19.42 42.98
N LYS A 710 10.90 -18.52 42.06
CA LYS A 710 11.86 -17.41 42.29
C LYS A 710 11.31 -16.07 41.86
#